data_AF-A0A4Y9XVR8-F1
#
_entry.id   AF-A0A4Y9XVR8-F1
#
_cell.length_a   1.000
_cell.length_b   1.000
_cell.length_c   1.000
_cell.angle_alpha   90.00
_cell.angle_beta   90.00
_cell.angle_gamma   90.00
#
_symmetry.space_group_name_H-M   'P 1'
#
loop_
_entity.id
_entity.type
_entity.pdbx_description
1 polymer ?
#
loop_
_entity_poly.entity_id
_entity_poly.type
_entity_poly.pdbx_seq_one_letter_code
_entity_poly.pdbx_strand_id
1 'polypeptide(L)'
;MRRRDFVADAALLSTITLADLTSAAEQEAAGQPITNASVRLLKKRVHATASRVMGSDASRVRLRTQIWSTSTWLNPANVWITINPDDLHDPIAQIFVGEQIDMDAFSRTAGPDKAHRARNIASDAYAAARFFHFTIRLVLETLFGVRVRTGGRMESKIGVFGHLAAYFGTVECQGRGTLHLHLLLWLRNSPSPTEMREWLQLPAFRERVKAYINENFRASLRGAESASEVLALPKDAEVAYSRPIHPDSAEYWEEVQRLEAVVARTKQLHVCGPGCLVTDKVSRQPKCKRRAPWPLSEDDMIDADGQWTPRRTFGYLNAWVPAISHNLRCNNDGKLLTNSRETNNITFYITNYTAKKQGKTYNSSALWAKGLAYHFADTSYLDELRERQRLLLFRAVNVLNREQELPAPMAVSYLMGWGDVYRSHHYTSIYWTSFISTLLHCYPELCKRRHIDHTDDSRVSDLQSNDVETEVGREQSDNSPEESFTLTTTSSGCITLASQVEDYQLRGDALVNKNVVSFFVDTYEQSVNKARDVESEAHHDEVGGQRRRRGRPPSDRSRYLPAHHRHDTVQRVVRGLGHNTLPNFVGAQFPRNDDPDSYDFYCASMLLLFKPWRDVAVDLKERNETWQSSLDRFKSSAPADVLRQLDNIQHYHACKVAAEADQENRQHVVYTNGTQGSDSDDDDTGAGAHSAEWPMLLG
;
A
#
# COMPACT_ATOMS: atom_id res chain seq x y z
N MET A 1 4.37 15.83 -17.16
CA MET A 1 4.52 17.28 -17.42
C MET A 1 3.78 17.55 -18.71
N ARG A 2 2.79 18.44 -18.74
CA ARG A 2 2.11 18.79 -19.99
C ARG A 2 3.08 19.59 -20.85
N ARG A 3 3.01 19.45 -22.18
CA ARG A 3 3.84 20.26 -23.09
C ARG A 3 3.46 21.76 -23.05
N ARG A 4 2.20 22.06 -22.68
CA ARG A 4 1.67 23.44 -22.56
C ARG A 4 2.19 24.18 -21.31
N ASP A 5 2.25 23.50 -20.17
CA ASP A 5 2.72 24.11 -18.91
C ASP A 5 4.23 24.03 -18.74
N PHE A 6 4.93 23.19 -19.53
CA PHE A 6 6.38 23.03 -19.40
C PHE A 6 7.11 24.37 -19.47
N VAL A 7 6.73 25.26 -20.39
CA VAL A 7 7.40 26.56 -20.56
C VAL A 7 7.07 27.49 -19.40
N ALA A 8 5.82 27.52 -18.95
CA ALA A 8 5.39 28.35 -17.81
C ALA A 8 6.01 27.87 -16.48
N ASP A 9 5.97 26.56 -16.22
CA ASP A 9 6.62 25.93 -15.07
C ASP A 9 8.14 26.09 -15.13
N ALA A 10 8.76 25.90 -16.30
CA ALA A 10 10.20 26.05 -16.46
C ALA A 10 10.65 27.49 -16.24
N ALA A 11 9.86 28.46 -16.70
CA ALA A 11 10.08 29.87 -16.41
C ALA A 11 9.94 30.13 -14.91
N LEU A 12 8.86 29.67 -14.26
CA LEU A 12 8.63 29.90 -12.83
C LEU A 12 9.66 29.23 -11.93
N LEU A 13 10.10 28.01 -12.26
CA LEU A 13 11.18 27.34 -11.53
C LEU A 13 12.54 28.02 -11.76
N SER A 14 12.73 28.73 -12.88
CA SER A 14 13.99 29.42 -13.17
C SER A 14 14.16 30.72 -12.36
N THR A 15 13.08 31.23 -11.79
CA THR A 15 13.11 32.41 -10.91
C THR A 15 13.54 32.08 -9.49
N ILE A 16 13.66 30.80 -9.12
CA ILE A 16 14.04 30.39 -7.77
C ILE A 16 15.48 30.82 -7.52
N THR A 17 15.67 31.52 -6.41
CA THR A 17 16.98 31.93 -5.91
C THR A 17 17.33 31.19 -4.63
N LEU A 18 18.60 31.30 -4.23
CA LEU A 18 19.04 30.81 -2.93
C LEU A 18 18.30 31.51 -1.77
N ALA A 19 18.02 32.81 -1.90
CA ALA A 19 17.29 33.57 -0.89
C ALA A 19 15.86 33.05 -0.70
N ASP A 20 15.17 32.67 -1.78
CA ASP A 20 13.83 32.08 -1.72
C ASP A 20 13.81 30.77 -0.93
N LEU A 21 14.83 29.92 -1.13
CA LEU A 21 14.96 28.65 -0.40
C LEU A 21 15.32 28.86 1.07
N THR A 22 16.16 29.84 1.38
CA THR A 22 16.49 30.20 2.77
C THR A 22 15.26 30.75 3.51
N SER A 23 14.48 31.63 2.87
CA SER A 23 13.23 32.13 3.45
C SER A 23 12.21 31.01 3.65
N ALA A 24 12.07 30.10 2.69
CA ALA A 24 11.21 28.92 2.85
C ALA A 24 11.71 27.98 3.97
N ALA A 25 13.03 27.89 4.18
CA ALA A 25 13.62 27.15 5.29
C ALA A 25 13.29 27.75 6.65
N GLU A 26 13.33 29.08 6.77
CA GLU A 26 12.93 29.79 8.00
C GLU A 26 11.44 29.60 8.28
N GLN A 27 10.59 29.69 7.24
CA GLN A 27 9.15 29.43 7.34
C GLN A 27 8.88 28.00 7.83
N GLU A 28 9.48 26.99 7.18
CA GLU A 28 9.34 25.58 7.56
C GLU A 28 9.91 25.31 8.97
N ALA A 29 10.98 26.00 9.39
CA ALA A 29 11.50 25.89 10.76
C ALA A 29 10.60 26.54 11.82
N ALA A 30 9.86 27.59 11.46
CA ALA A 30 8.89 28.27 12.30
C ALA A 30 7.50 27.60 12.27
N GLY A 31 7.35 26.53 11.49
CA GLY A 31 6.09 25.83 11.26
C GLY A 31 5.05 26.62 10.47
N GLN A 32 5.50 27.53 9.60
CA GLN A 32 4.68 28.39 8.76
C GLN A 32 4.59 27.84 7.33
N PRO A 33 3.46 28.06 6.62
CA PRO A 33 3.31 27.65 5.23
C PRO A 33 4.26 28.44 4.32
N ILE A 34 4.86 27.73 3.35
CA ILE A 34 5.77 28.35 2.37
C ILE A 34 4.99 29.32 1.48
N THR A 35 5.31 30.61 1.53
CA THR A 35 4.58 31.65 0.77
C THR A 35 4.98 31.69 -0.70
N ASN A 36 6.24 31.40 -1.02
CA ASN A 36 6.78 31.50 -2.38
C ASN A 36 6.19 30.41 -3.31
N ALA A 37 5.46 30.84 -4.35
CA ALA A 37 4.79 29.96 -5.31
C ALA A 37 5.77 29.09 -6.13
N SER A 38 6.94 29.62 -6.50
CA SER A 38 7.97 28.88 -7.24
C SER A 38 8.58 27.77 -6.37
N VAL A 39 8.82 28.02 -5.08
CA VAL A 39 9.32 27.01 -4.13
C VAL A 39 8.26 25.92 -3.88
N ARG A 40 6.98 26.29 -3.74
CA ARG A 40 5.87 25.31 -3.67
C ARG A 40 5.80 24.45 -4.93
N LEU A 41 5.96 25.04 -6.11
CA LEU A 41 6.02 24.31 -7.38
C LEU A 41 7.22 23.36 -7.42
N LEU A 42 8.40 23.81 -6.98
CA LEU A 42 9.60 22.96 -6.89
C LEU A 42 9.35 21.75 -5.99
N LYS A 43 8.79 21.96 -4.79
CA LYS A 43 8.44 20.88 -3.85
C LYS A 43 7.50 19.85 -4.49
N LYS A 44 6.46 20.31 -5.19
CA LYS A 44 5.52 19.45 -5.95
C LYS A 44 6.22 18.66 -7.07
N ARG A 45 7.13 19.28 -7.83
CA ARG A 45 7.85 18.66 -8.95
C ARG A 45 8.94 17.68 -8.49
N VAL A 46 9.64 17.99 -7.40
CA VAL A 46 10.60 17.08 -6.74
C VAL A 46 9.89 15.84 -6.23
N HIS A 47 8.75 15.99 -5.54
CA HIS A 47 7.94 14.84 -5.10
C HIS A 47 7.50 13.96 -6.28
N ALA A 48 7.00 14.55 -7.36
CA ALA A 48 6.62 13.82 -8.56
C ALA A 48 7.81 13.06 -9.20
N THR A 49 8.99 13.65 -9.20
CA THR A 49 10.22 13.04 -9.76
C THR A 49 10.73 11.90 -8.85
N ALA A 50 10.77 12.14 -7.54
CA ALA A 50 11.16 11.16 -6.53
C ALA A 50 10.27 9.92 -6.56
N SER A 51 9.01 10.00 -7.00
CA SER A 51 8.11 8.85 -7.11
C SER A 51 8.65 7.70 -7.97
N ARG A 52 9.59 7.98 -8.89
CA ARG A 52 10.25 6.97 -9.75
C ARG A 52 11.48 6.34 -9.10
N VAL A 53 11.96 6.90 -8.00
CA VAL A 53 13.11 6.40 -7.23
C VAL A 53 12.60 5.36 -6.23
N MET A 54 13.15 4.15 -6.30
CA MET A 54 12.83 3.07 -5.36
C MET A 54 13.23 3.48 -3.93
N GLY A 55 12.36 3.20 -2.95
CA GLY A 55 12.62 3.51 -1.53
C GLY A 55 12.37 4.97 -1.12
N SER A 56 11.98 5.84 -2.05
CA SER A 56 11.55 7.21 -1.73
C SER A 56 10.14 7.23 -1.14
N ASP A 57 9.83 8.21 -0.29
CA ASP A 57 8.49 8.39 0.27
C ASP A 57 7.41 8.54 -0.81
N ALA A 58 7.73 9.32 -1.86
CA ALA A 58 6.85 9.50 -3.00
C ALA A 58 6.55 8.20 -3.76
N SER A 59 7.50 7.24 -3.78
CA SER A 59 7.28 5.92 -4.39
C SER A 59 6.38 5.04 -3.53
N ARG A 60 6.42 5.19 -2.19
CA ARG A 60 5.56 4.47 -1.23
C ARG A 60 4.13 4.98 -1.25
N VAL A 61 3.91 6.28 -1.46
CA VAL A 61 2.57 6.85 -1.66
C VAL A 61 1.83 6.18 -2.83
N ARG A 62 2.55 5.73 -3.88
CA ARG A 62 1.94 4.97 -4.99
C ARG A 62 1.51 3.55 -4.60
N LEU A 63 2.08 2.96 -3.56
CA LEU A 63 1.68 1.62 -3.09
C LEU A 63 0.27 1.65 -2.48
N ARG A 64 -0.10 2.77 -1.83
CA ARG A 64 -1.44 2.99 -1.28
C ARG A 64 -2.53 2.83 -2.34
N THR A 65 -2.34 3.41 -3.53
CA THR A 65 -3.33 3.30 -4.61
C THR A 65 -3.46 1.86 -5.14
N GLN A 66 -2.36 1.09 -5.10
CA GLN A 66 -2.37 -0.33 -5.46
C GLN A 66 -3.13 -1.19 -4.43
N ILE A 67 -2.97 -0.91 -3.14
CA ILE A 67 -3.72 -1.59 -2.06
C ILE A 67 -5.21 -1.32 -2.23
N TRP A 68 -5.59 -0.05 -2.38
CA TRP A 68 -7.00 0.31 -2.60
C TRP A 68 -7.57 -0.29 -3.87
N SER A 69 -6.81 -0.28 -4.97
CA SER A 69 -7.27 -0.94 -6.19
C SER A 69 -7.37 -2.46 -6.05
N THR A 70 -6.60 -3.08 -5.17
CA THR A 70 -6.77 -4.50 -4.86
C THR A 70 -8.09 -4.71 -4.11
N SER A 71 -8.36 -3.89 -3.09
CA SER A 71 -9.62 -3.93 -2.33
C SER A 71 -10.86 -3.65 -3.18
N THR A 72 -10.77 -2.75 -4.15
CA THR A 72 -11.89 -2.44 -5.03
C THR A 72 -12.21 -3.60 -5.99
N TRP A 73 -11.20 -4.31 -6.49
CA TRP A 73 -11.39 -5.39 -7.47
C TRP A 73 -11.58 -6.78 -6.87
N LEU A 74 -11.02 -7.04 -5.69
CA LEU A 74 -10.98 -8.36 -5.06
C LEU A 74 -11.68 -8.41 -3.69
N ASN A 75 -12.56 -7.44 -3.40
CA ASN A 75 -13.15 -7.16 -2.08
C ASN A 75 -12.10 -6.67 -1.06
N PRO A 76 -12.51 -6.11 0.10
CA PRO A 76 -11.57 -5.65 1.11
C PRO A 76 -10.62 -6.75 1.60
N ALA A 77 -9.44 -6.34 2.03
CA ALA A 77 -8.49 -7.25 2.67
C ALA A 77 -9.13 -7.90 3.90
N ASN A 78 -8.76 -9.14 4.18
CA ASN A 78 -9.38 -9.94 5.24
C ASN A 78 -8.45 -10.21 6.41
N VAL A 79 -7.13 -10.19 6.18
CA VAL A 79 -6.15 -10.46 7.22
C VAL A 79 -5.00 -9.47 7.07
N TRP A 80 -4.62 -8.86 8.19
CA TRP A 80 -3.41 -8.06 8.31
C TRP A 80 -2.43 -8.75 9.25
N ILE A 81 -1.17 -8.82 8.83
CA ILE A 81 -0.11 -9.51 9.58
C ILE A 81 1.15 -8.66 9.58
N THR A 82 1.86 -8.67 10.69
CA THR A 82 3.28 -8.29 10.72
C THR A 82 4.14 -9.50 11.00
N ILE A 83 5.28 -9.61 10.32
CA ILE A 83 6.26 -10.67 10.53
C ILE A 83 7.61 -10.00 10.77
N ASN A 84 8.22 -10.29 11.92
CA ASN A 84 9.55 -9.80 12.27
C ASN A 84 10.50 -10.98 12.51
N PRO A 85 11.09 -11.56 11.43
CA PRO A 85 12.06 -12.66 11.55
C PRO A 85 13.22 -12.29 12.48
N ASP A 86 13.66 -13.23 13.33
CA ASP A 86 14.72 -12.99 14.33
C ASP A 86 16.09 -13.38 13.77
N ASP A 87 16.68 -12.50 12.97
CA ASP A 87 18.00 -12.71 12.36
C ASP A 87 19.15 -12.95 13.36
N LEU A 88 19.04 -12.37 14.56
CA LEU A 88 20.02 -12.53 15.64
C LEU A 88 20.05 -13.95 16.23
N HIS A 89 18.91 -14.62 16.24
CA HIS A 89 18.79 -15.93 16.88
C HIS A 89 18.28 -17.03 15.95
N ASP A 90 18.14 -16.82 14.65
CA ASP A 90 17.76 -17.87 13.72
C ASP A 90 18.99 -18.58 13.12
N PRO A 91 19.07 -19.93 13.14
CA PRO A 91 20.23 -20.65 12.62
C PRO A 91 20.38 -20.49 11.11
N ILE A 92 19.28 -20.28 10.35
CA ILE A 92 19.33 -20.04 8.91
C ILE A 92 20.06 -18.73 8.61
N ALA A 93 19.86 -17.70 9.44
CA ALA A 93 20.57 -16.43 9.30
C ALA A 93 22.08 -16.63 9.47
N GLN A 94 22.50 -17.45 10.44
CA GLN A 94 23.92 -17.77 10.67
C GLN A 94 24.53 -18.59 9.52
N ILE A 95 23.79 -19.54 8.95
CA ILE A 95 24.20 -20.28 7.75
C ILE A 95 24.43 -19.32 6.58
N PHE A 96 23.58 -18.31 6.40
CA PHE A 96 23.78 -17.31 5.35
C PHE A 96 25.02 -16.45 5.56
N VAL A 97 25.46 -16.22 6.80
CA VAL A 97 26.73 -15.53 7.11
C VAL A 97 27.95 -16.46 6.91
N GLY A 98 27.74 -17.78 6.82
CA GLY A 98 28.78 -18.76 6.53
C GLY A 98 29.12 -19.72 7.67
N GLU A 99 28.37 -19.68 8.78
CA GLU A 99 28.52 -20.65 9.87
C GLU A 99 28.18 -22.07 9.39
N GLN A 100 28.98 -23.04 9.83
CA GLN A 100 28.80 -24.45 9.46
C GLN A 100 27.83 -25.12 10.44
N ILE A 101 26.54 -24.89 10.23
CA ILE A 101 25.45 -25.48 11.03
C ILE A 101 24.79 -26.58 10.20
N ASP A 102 24.90 -27.82 10.68
CA ASP A 102 24.14 -28.94 10.14
C ASP A 102 22.69 -28.85 10.62
N MET A 103 21.77 -28.56 9.70
CA MET A 103 20.34 -28.46 10.02
C MET A 103 19.68 -29.84 10.18
N ASP A 104 20.24 -30.91 9.62
CA ASP A 104 19.71 -32.26 9.79
C ASP A 104 20.11 -32.83 11.17
N ALA A 105 21.33 -32.53 11.62
CA ALA A 105 21.85 -32.86 12.94
C ALA A 105 21.96 -31.65 13.88
N PHE A 106 20.98 -30.73 13.84
CA PHE A 106 21.04 -29.47 14.58
C PHE A 106 21.17 -29.69 16.10
N SER A 107 22.18 -29.04 16.69
CA SER A 107 22.37 -28.99 18.14
C SER A 107 22.36 -27.55 18.62
N ARG A 108 21.43 -27.24 19.53
CA ARG A 108 21.25 -25.90 20.09
C ARG A 108 22.45 -25.39 20.88
N THR A 109 23.22 -26.30 21.47
CA THR A 109 24.43 -25.99 22.24
C THR A 109 25.69 -25.98 21.38
N ALA A 110 25.58 -26.38 20.11
CA ALA A 110 26.66 -26.30 19.14
C ALA A 110 26.49 -25.05 18.26
N GLY A 111 27.62 -24.46 17.87
CA GLY A 111 27.66 -23.26 17.03
C GLY A 111 27.87 -21.96 17.81
N PRO A 112 27.67 -20.81 17.15
CA PRO A 112 28.02 -19.51 17.71
C PRO A 112 27.12 -19.11 18.89
N ASP A 113 27.73 -18.56 19.94
CA ASP A 113 27.00 -17.96 21.04
C ASP A 113 26.22 -16.71 20.61
N LYS A 114 25.32 -16.23 21.46
CA LYS A 114 24.46 -15.08 21.20
C LYS A 114 25.24 -13.83 20.76
N ALA A 115 26.38 -13.55 21.39
CA ALA A 115 27.16 -12.35 21.07
C ALA A 115 27.85 -12.48 19.72
N HIS A 116 28.34 -13.67 19.40
CA HIS A 116 28.93 -13.99 18.09
C HIS A 116 27.89 -13.93 16.98
N ARG A 117 26.70 -14.49 17.18
CA ARG A 117 25.59 -14.38 16.22
C ARG A 117 25.22 -12.94 15.91
N ALA A 118 25.16 -12.08 16.93
CA ALA A 118 24.90 -10.65 16.73
C ALA A 118 26.01 -9.95 15.93
N ARG A 119 27.29 -10.27 16.20
CA ARG A 119 28.43 -9.74 15.41
C ARG A 119 28.38 -10.21 13.96
N ASN A 120 28.08 -11.49 13.72
CA ASN A 120 27.93 -12.06 12.39
C ASN A 120 26.90 -11.29 11.56
N ILE A 121 25.68 -11.08 12.09
CA ILE A 121 24.62 -10.32 11.41
C ILE A 121 25.03 -8.87 11.18
N ALA A 122 25.65 -8.21 12.18
CA ALA A 122 26.11 -6.83 12.05
C ALA A 122 27.23 -6.68 11.00
N SER A 123 28.08 -7.70 10.82
CA SER A 123 29.18 -7.69 9.84
C SER A 123 28.74 -8.02 8.41
N ASP A 124 27.59 -8.67 8.22
CA ASP A 124 27.11 -9.10 6.91
C ASP A 124 25.62 -8.74 6.68
N ALA A 125 25.42 -7.49 6.27
CA ALA A 125 24.11 -6.98 5.89
C ALA A 125 23.50 -7.72 4.68
N TYR A 126 24.32 -8.34 3.83
CA TYR A 126 23.84 -9.12 2.70
C TYR A 126 23.21 -10.43 3.16
N ALA A 127 23.87 -11.15 4.07
CA ALA A 127 23.32 -12.35 4.69
C ALA A 127 22.02 -12.04 5.43
N ALA A 128 21.96 -10.95 6.20
CA ALA A 128 20.75 -10.52 6.91
C ALA A 128 19.57 -10.25 5.95
N ALA A 129 19.80 -9.50 4.87
CA ALA A 129 18.78 -9.23 3.86
C ALA A 129 18.36 -10.51 3.13
N ARG A 130 19.33 -11.37 2.77
CA ARG A 130 19.07 -12.66 2.10
C ARG A 130 18.22 -13.57 2.97
N PHE A 131 18.52 -13.68 4.26
CA PHE A 131 17.73 -14.41 5.25
C PHE A 131 16.29 -13.91 5.27
N PHE A 132 16.09 -12.60 5.42
CA PHE A 132 14.76 -12.00 5.46
C PHE A 132 13.95 -12.35 4.21
N HIS A 133 14.49 -12.08 3.01
CA HIS A 133 13.78 -12.34 1.76
C HIS A 133 13.55 -13.84 1.50
N PHE A 134 14.48 -14.70 1.90
CA PHE A 134 14.32 -16.14 1.84
C PHE A 134 13.16 -16.61 2.74
N THR A 135 13.16 -16.19 4.00
CA THR A 135 12.14 -16.55 5.01
C THR A 135 10.76 -16.07 4.59
N ILE A 136 10.60 -14.82 4.14
CA ILE A 136 9.30 -14.31 3.70
C ILE A 136 8.77 -15.08 2.47
N ARG A 137 9.62 -15.42 1.50
CA ARG A 137 9.21 -16.22 0.33
C ARG A 137 8.73 -17.62 0.76
N LEU A 138 9.42 -18.26 1.70
CA LEU A 138 8.99 -19.56 2.24
C LEU A 138 7.65 -19.46 2.98
N VAL A 139 7.43 -18.40 3.76
CA VAL A 139 6.13 -18.17 4.40
C VAL A 139 5.02 -18.04 3.36
N LEU A 140 5.21 -17.22 2.32
CA LEU A 140 4.22 -17.05 1.26
C LEU A 140 3.94 -18.38 0.53
N GLU A 141 4.99 -19.07 0.07
CA GLU A 141 4.84 -20.27 -0.76
C GLU A 141 4.35 -21.49 0.01
N THR A 142 4.89 -21.74 1.21
CA THR A 142 4.66 -22.97 1.96
C THR A 142 3.56 -22.80 3.01
N LEU A 143 3.62 -21.74 3.82
CA LEU A 143 2.66 -21.55 4.92
C LEU A 143 1.33 -20.99 4.42
N PHE A 144 1.39 -19.99 3.54
CA PHE A 144 0.20 -19.33 3.00
C PHE A 144 -0.27 -19.92 1.67
N GLY A 145 0.50 -20.86 1.10
CA GLY A 145 0.11 -21.61 -0.08
C GLY A 145 0.06 -20.78 -1.36
N VAL A 146 0.78 -19.65 -1.44
CA VAL A 146 0.75 -18.74 -2.59
C VAL A 146 2.12 -18.56 -3.24
N ARG A 147 2.17 -18.71 -4.57
CA ARG A 147 3.38 -18.55 -5.36
C ARG A 147 3.13 -17.71 -6.61
N VAL A 148 3.99 -16.73 -6.87
CA VAL A 148 3.98 -15.97 -8.14
C VAL A 148 5.09 -16.52 -9.04
N ARG A 149 4.71 -17.11 -10.18
CA ARG A 149 5.68 -17.68 -11.13
C ARG A 149 6.40 -16.61 -11.93
N THR A 150 7.56 -16.97 -12.48
CA THR A 150 8.26 -16.22 -13.52
C THR A 150 7.29 -15.98 -14.69
N GLY A 151 6.88 -14.73 -14.90
CA GLY A 151 5.81 -14.35 -15.85
C GLY A 151 4.54 -13.79 -15.22
N GLY A 152 4.48 -13.68 -13.88
CA GLY A 152 3.46 -12.89 -13.17
C GLY A 152 2.15 -13.62 -12.87
N ARG A 153 2.07 -14.94 -13.11
CA ARG A 153 0.89 -15.74 -12.75
C ARG A 153 0.97 -16.18 -11.30
N MET A 154 -0.07 -15.87 -10.53
CA MET A 154 -0.26 -16.32 -9.16
C MET A 154 -0.90 -17.70 -9.15
N GLU A 155 -0.34 -18.59 -8.36
CA GLU A 155 -0.88 -19.90 -8.01
C GLU A 155 -1.22 -19.90 -6.53
N SER A 156 -2.43 -20.33 -6.20
CA SER A 156 -2.97 -20.33 -4.85
C SER A 156 -3.49 -21.72 -4.52
N LYS A 157 -2.86 -22.35 -3.53
CA LYS A 157 -3.30 -23.60 -2.88
C LYS A 157 -3.90 -23.26 -1.52
N ILE A 158 -4.43 -24.25 -0.83
CA ILE A 158 -4.90 -24.08 0.55
C ILE A 158 -3.66 -23.89 1.43
N GLY A 159 -3.51 -22.70 2.02
CA GLY A 159 -2.57 -22.44 3.12
C GLY A 159 -3.30 -22.34 4.45
N VAL A 160 -2.61 -21.88 5.50
CA VAL A 160 -3.19 -21.76 6.86
C VAL A 160 -4.46 -20.89 6.91
N PHE A 161 -4.51 -19.82 6.11
CA PHE A 161 -5.68 -18.94 6.00
C PHE A 161 -6.69 -19.39 4.93
N GLY A 162 -6.51 -20.56 4.32
CA GLY A 162 -7.29 -21.03 3.18
C GLY A 162 -6.70 -20.58 1.83
N HIS A 163 -7.56 -20.42 0.82
CA HIS A 163 -7.15 -19.95 -0.51
C HIS A 163 -7.01 -18.43 -0.55
N LEU A 164 -5.88 -17.94 -1.03
CA LEU A 164 -5.67 -16.50 -1.25
C LEU A 164 -6.11 -16.08 -2.66
N ALA A 165 -6.78 -14.93 -2.74
CA ALA A 165 -7.04 -14.19 -3.98
C ALA A 165 -5.90 -13.20 -4.29
N ALA A 166 -5.31 -12.58 -3.26
CA ALA A 166 -4.16 -11.69 -3.39
C ALA A 166 -3.39 -11.55 -2.08
N TYR A 167 -2.16 -11.06 -2.19
CA TYR A 167 -1.39 -10.49 -1.09
C TYR A 167 -0.66 -9.22 -1.55
N PHE A 168 -0.43 -8.31 -0.61
CA PHE A 168 0.37 -7.12 -0.77
C PHE A 168 1.13 -6.83 0.54
N GLY A 169 2.45 -6.74 0.47
CA GLY A 169 3.27 -6.51 1.66
C GLY A 169 4.37 -5.49 1.41
N THR A 170 4.71 -4.75 2.46
CA THR A 170 5.73 -3.71 2.46
C THR A 170 6.78 -4.01 3.52
N VAL A 171 8.04 -3.94 3.10
CA VAL A 171 9.20 -4.11 3.96
C VAL A 171 9.53 -2.76 4.59
N GLU A 172 9.75 -2.80 5.88
CA GLU A 172 10.15 -1.64 6.66
C GLU A 172 11.34 -1.99 7.55
N CYS A 173 12.01 -0.96 8.05
CA CYS A 173 13.07 -1.11 9.02
C CYS A 173 12.58 -0.77 10.42
N GLN A 174 12.96 -1.58 11.41
CA GLN A 174 12.82 -1.21 12.81
C GLN A 174 13.88 -0.19 13.21
N GLY A 175 13.67 0.53 14.30
CA GLY A 175 14.67 1.47 14.86
C GLY A 175 16.00 0.82 15.28
N ARG A 176 16.16 -0.50 15.12
CA ARG A 176 17.39 -1.27 15.33
C ARG A 176 18.03 -1.77 14.03
N GLY A 177 17.48 -1.40 12.86
CA GLY A 177 18.02 -1.70 11.54
C GLY A 177 17.62 -3.06 10.94
N THR A 178 16.83 -3.88 11.65
CA THR A 178 16.31 -5.15 11.15
C THR A 178 15.08 -4.94 10.24
N LEU A 179 14.91 -5.84 9.27
CA LEU A 179 13.78 -5.80 8.33
C LEU A 179 12.54 -6.48 8.93
N HIS A 180 11.38 -5.85 8.79
CA HIS A 180 10.08 -6.45 9.11
C HIS A 180 9.10 -6.28 7.95
N LEU A 181 8.13 -7.18 7.87
CA LEU A 181 7.10 -7.17 6.83
C LEU A 181 5.75 -6.79 7.42
N HIS A 182 5.06 -5.85 6.79
CA HIS A 182 3.62 -5.68 6.90
C HIS A 182 2.96 -6.35 5.72
N LEU A 183 1.90 -7.11 5.95
CA LEU A 183 1.26 -7.92 4.91
C LEU A 183 -0.26 -7.84 5.02
N LEU A 184 -0.90 -7.52 3.91
CA LEU A 184 -2.33 -7.65 3.70
C LEU A 184 -2.61 -8.88 2.84
N LEU A 185 -3.60 -9.67 3.25
CA LEU A 185 -4.08 -10.85 2.55
C LEU A 185 -5.55 -10.69 2.17
N TRP A 186 -5.88 -11.07 0.94
CA TRP A 186 -7.23 -11.19 0.42
C TRP A 186 -7.55 -12.66 0.27
N LEU A 187 -8.60 -13.12 0.97
CA LEU A 187 -9.07 -14.49 0.88
C LEU A 187 -9.95 -14.64 -0.36
N ARG A 188 -9.87 -15.81 -1.00
CA ARG A 188 -10.69 -16.14 -2.15
C ARG A 188 -12.14 -16.35 -1.71
N ASN A 189 -13.08 -15.78 -2.46
CA ASN A 189 -14.50 -15.81 -2.16
C ASN A 189 -14.88 -15.15 -0.83
N SER A 190 -14.09 -14.18 -0.37
CA SER A 190 -14.52 -13.31 0.72
C SER A 190 -15.76 -12.51 0.31
N PRO A 191 -16.71 -12.25 1.23
CA PRO A 191 -17.89 -11.47 0.92
C PRO A 191 -17.54 -10.01 0.60
N SER A 192 -18.38 -9.37 -0.21
CA SER A 192 -18.34 -7.92 -0.38
C SER A 192 -18.65 -7.21 0.95
N PRO A 193 -18.34 -5.90 1.09
CA PRO A 193 -18.71 -5.11 2.26
C PRO A 193 -20.18 -5.24 2.65
N THR A 194 -21.09 -5.20 1.67
CA THR A 194 -22.53 -5.35 1.90
C THR A 194 -22.90 -6.77 2.30
N GLU A 195 -22.43 -7.79 1.57
CA GLU A 195 -22.65 -9.20 1.93
C GLU A 195 -22.11 -9.51 3.34
N MET A 196 -20.96 -8.94 3.70
CA MET A 196 -20.35 -9.12 5.01
C MET A 196 -21.25 -8.59 6.13
N ARG A 197 -21.80 -7.37 5.99
CA ARG A 197 -22.72 -6.78 6.98
C ARG A 197 -24.00 -7.59 7.11
N GLU A 198 -24.56 -8.05 6.00
CA GLU A 198 -25.77 -8.87 5.98
C GLU A 198 -25.52 -10.25 6.62
N TRP A 199 -24.41 -10.89 6.28
CA TRP A 199 -24.11 -12.24 6.77
C TRP A 199 -23.73 -12.23 8.25
N LEU A 200 -23.12 -11.16 8.78
CA LEU A 200 -22.86 -11.03 10.22
C LEU A 200 -24.14 -10.96 11.07
N GLN A 201 -25.28 -10.58 10.49
CA GLN A 201 -26.57 -10.68 11.19
C GLN A 201 -26.97 -12.14 11.45
N LEU A 202 -26.45 -13.09 10.66
CA LEU A 202 -26.76 -14.51 10.80
C LEU A 202 -25.86 -15.15 11.87
N PRO A 203 -26.43 -15.71 12.96
CA PRO A 203 -25.63 -16.37 14.00
C PRO A 203 -24.74 -17.50 13.46
N ALA A 204 -25.25 -18.31 12.52
CA ALA A 204 -24.50 -19.40 11.90
C ALA A 204 -23.25 -18.92 11.14
N PHE A 205 -23.28 -17.71 10.56
CA PHE A 205 -22.11 -17.14 9.91
C PHE A 205 -21.10 -16.65 10.95
N ARG A 206 -21.56 -15.99 12.03
CA ARG A 206 -20.70 -15.57 13.15
C ARG A 206 -19.97 -16.75 13.80
N GLU A 207 -20.63 -17.89 13.97
CA GLU A 207 -19.99 -19.11 14.49
C GLU A 207 -18.86 -19.62 13.56
N ARG A 208 -19.04 -19.54 12.23
CA ARG A 208 -17.97 -19.88 11.28
C ARG A 208 -16.79 -18.92 11.38
N VAL A 209 -17.03 -17.63 11.57
CA VAL A 209 -15.97 -16.64 11.76
C VAL A 209 -15.26 -16.84 13.10
N LYS A 210 -16.00 -17.14 14.17
CA LYS A 210 -15.44 -17.49 15.49
C LYS A 210 -14.53 -18.72 15.40
N ALA A 211 -14.95 -19.77 14.70
CA ALA A 211 -14.11 -20.94 14.46
C ALA A 211 -12.84 -20.58 13.65
N TYR A 212 -12.98 -19.72 12.64
CA TYR A 212 -11.83 -19.22 11.87
C TYR A 212 -10.85 -18.42 12.74
N ILE A 213 -11.35 -17.59 13.67
CA ILE A 213 -10.54 -16.84 14.63
C ILE A 213 -9.77 -17.79 15.53
N ASN A 214 -10.45 -18.76 16.15
CA ASN A 214 -9.88 -19.72 17.09
C ASN A 214 -8.73 -20.54 16.47
N GLU A 215 -8.86 -20.89 15.19
CA GLU A 215 -7.85 -21.67 14.46
C GLU A 215 -6.61 -20.82 14.11
N ASN A 216 -6.80 -19.55 13.74
CA ASN A 216 -5.77 -18.75 13.07
C ASN A 216 -5.11 -17.66 13.93
N PHE A 217 -5.78 -17.19 14.98
CA PHE A 217 -5.32 -16.09 15.82
C PHE A 217 -5.39 -16.47 17.29
N ARG A 218 -4.40 -16.05 18.08
CA ARG A 218 -4.39 -16.26 19.52
C ARG A 218 -3.92 -15.01 20.24
N ALA A 219 -4.53 -14.72 21.39
CA ALA A 219 -4.11 -13.64 22.30
C ALA A 219 -4.04 -14.12 23.77
N SER A 220 -4.10 -15.44 23.98
CA SER A 220 -4.01 -16.10 25.27
C SER A 220 -3.23 -17.40 25.14
N LEU A 221 -2.65 -17.85 26.25
CA LEU A 221 -1.89 -19.08 26.32
C LEU A 221 -2.74 -20.18 26.94
N ARG A 222 -2.78 -21.34 26.27
CA ARG A 222 -3.51 -22.51 26.76
C ARG A 222 -2.89 -22.97 28.08
N GLY A 223 -3.68 -22.95 29.15
CA GLY A 223 -3.23 -23.30 30.50
C GLY A 223 -2.65 -22.13 31.31
N ALA A 224 -2.80 -20.89 30.85
CA ALA A 224 -2.50 -19.68 31.62
C ALA A 224 -3.69 -18.71 31.59
N GLU A 225 -4.45 -18.71 32.69
CA GLU A 225 -5.70 -17.98 32.87
C GLU A 225 -5.51 -16.61 33.55
N SER A 226 -4.29 -16.34 34.04
CA SER A 226 -3.95 -15.10 34.73
C SER A 226 -2.62 -14.50 34.25
N ALA A 227 -2.44 -13.19 34.48
CA ALA A 227 -1.17 -12.51 34.21
C ALA A 227 0.00 -13.17 34.97
N SER A 228 -0.21 -13.57 36.23
CA SER A 228 0.80 -14.28 37.03
C SER A 228 1.21 -15.61 36.42
N GLU A 229 0.25 -16.40 35.91
CA GLU A 229 0.55 -17.67 35.24
C GLU A 229 1.32 -17.46 33.95
N VAL A 230 0.92 -16.47 33.13
CA VAL A 230 1.66 -16.13 31.91
C VAL A 230 3.09 -15.71 32.27
N LEU A 231 3.27 -14.87 33.28
CA LEU A 231 4.58 -14.37 33.67
C LEU A 231 5.49 -15.46 34.26
N ALA A 232 4.91 -16.48 34.90
CA ALA A 232 5.61 -17.65 35.44
C ALA A 232 6.09 -18.64 34.36
N LEU A 233 5.54 -18.58 33.15
CA LEU A 233 6.02 -19.40 32.04
C LEU A 233 7.49 -19.08 31.69
N PRO A 234 8.25 -20.09 31.25
CA PRO A 234 9.64 -19.91 30.88
C PRO A 234 9.79 -18.90 29.74
N LYS A 235 10.78 -18.02 29.89
CA LYS A 235 11.20 -17.07 28.87
C LYS A 235 12.53 -17.52 28.28
N ASP A 236 12.63 -17.48 26.96
CA ASP A 236 13.82 -17.90 26.24
C ASP A 236 14.09 -16.95 25.07
N ALA A 237 15.01 -16.00 25.29
CA ALA A 237 15.35 -15.00 24.28
C ALA A 237 15.89 -15.62 22.97
N GLU A 238 16.49 -16.82 23.07
CA GLU A 238 17.15 -17.55 21.99
C GLU A 238 16.26 -18.67 21.44
N VAL A 239 14.95 -18.65 21.70
CA VAL A 239 14.00 -19.69 21.25
C VAL A 239 14.02 -19.93 19.74
N ALA A 240 14.34 -18.92 18.94
CA ALA A 240 14.47 -19.04 17.49
C ALA A 240 15.71 -19.85 17.06
N TYR A 241 16.70 -20.04 17.95
CA TYR A 241 17.91 -20.82 17.67
C TYR A 241 17.62 -22.31 17.86
N SER A 242 16.68 -22.80 17.06
CA SER A 242 16.11 -24.14 17.12
C SER A 242 15.57 -24.58 15.76
N ARG A 243 15.26 -25.86 15.61
CA ARG A 243 14.41 -26.35 14.51
C ARG A 243 12.94 -26.31 14.92
N PRO A 244 12.00 -26.22 13.96
CA PRO A 244 10.60 -26.51 14.24
C PRO A 244 10.46 -27.93 14.79
N ILE A 245 9.39 -28.18 15.55
CA ILE A 245 9.09 -29.51 16.07
C ILE A 245 8.94 -30.49 14.89
N HIS A 246 9.54 -31.67 15.00
CA HIS A 246 9.50 -32.67 13.94
C HIS A 246 8.09 -33.27 13.83
N PRO A 247 7.47 -33.29 12.65
CA PRO A 247 6.07 -33.74 12.49
C PRO A 247 5.85 -35.20 12.89
N ASP A 248 6.88 -36.05 12.79
CA ASP A 248 6.81 -37.47 13.19
C ASP A 248 7.00 -37.69 14.71
N SER A 249 7.11 -36.63 15.51
CA SER A 249 7.18 -36.74 16.97
C SER A 249 5.89 -37.35 17.53
N ALA A 250 6.02 -38.33 18.42
CA ALA A 250 4.87 -38.94 19.09
C ALA A 250 4.10 -37.93 19.96
N GLU A 251 4.80 -36.91 20.49
CA GLU A 251 4.24 -35.83 21.32
C GLU A 251 4.10 -34.51 20.56
N TYR A 252 4.06 -34.55 19.22
CA TYR A 252 4.12 -33.35 18.37
C TYR A 252 3.26 -32.18 18.86
N TRP A 253 1.98 -32.43 19.15
CA TRP A 253 1.05 -31.37 19.58
C TRP A 253 1.37 -30.81 20.96
N GLU A 254 1.84 -31.65 21.89
CA GLU A 254 2.25 -31.19 23.22
C GLU A 254 3.54 -30.37 23.13
N GLU A 255 4.50 -30.81 22.32
CA GLU A 255 5.73 -30.07 22.05
C GLU A 255 5.49 -28.74 21.37
N VAL A 256 4.59 -28.69 20.38
CA VAL A 256 4.14 -27.46 19.71
C VAL A 256 3.50 -26.51 20.72
N GLN A 257 2.64 -27.02 21.61
CA GLN A 257 2.00 -26.19 22.64
C GLN A 257 3.03 -25.64 23.65
N ARG A 258 4.00 -26.46 24.09
CA ARG A 258 5.11 -26.02 24.94
C ARG A 258 5.96 -24.96 24.26
N LEU A 259 6.33 -25.17 23.00
CA LEU A 259 7.10 -24.22 22.20
C LEU A 259 6.36 -22.89 22.05
N GLU A 260 5.07 -22.93 21.71
CA GLU A 260 4.26 -21.74 21.54
C GLU A 260 4.16 -20.92 22.82
N ALA A 261 4.00 -21.57 23.98
CA ALA A 261 3.98 -20.89 25.27
C ALA A 261 5.27 -20.10 25.51
N VAL A 262 6.43 -20.70 25.24
CA VAL A 262 7.75 -20.05 25.35
C VAL A 262 7.88 -18.89 24.35
N VAL A 263 7.48 -19.11 23.09
CA VAL A 263 7.56 -18.09 22.03
C VAL A 263 6.67 -16.90 22.36
N ALA A 264 5.41 -17.12 22.75
CA ALA A 264 4.49 -16.04 23.09
C ALA A 264 4.98 -15.26 24.31
N ARG A 265 5.39 -15.97 25.38
CA ARG A 265 5.97 -15.36 26.58
C ARG A 265 7.18 -14.47 26.29
N THR A 266 7.99 -14.87 25.32
CA THR A 266 9.24 -14.20 24.97
C THR A 266 9.05 -13.07 23.96
N LYS A 267 8.27 -13.31 22.90
CA LYS A 267 8.23 -12.47 21.69
C LYS A 267 6.91 -11.70 21.54
N GLN A 268 5.81 -12.17 22.15
CA GLN A 268 4.47 -11.59 21.99
C GLN A 268 4.02 -10.75 23.19
N LEU A 269 4.71 -10.87 24.33
CA LEU A 269 4.42 -10.05 25.50
C LEU A 269 4.95 -8.63 25.29
N HIS A 270 4.03 -7.66 25.34
CA HIS A 270 4.34 -6.25 25.33
C HIS A 270 4.81 -5.80 26.72
N VAL A 271 5.89 -5.03 26.75
CA VAL A 271 6.40 -4.38 27.97
C VAL A 271 6.59 -2.90 27.65
N CYS A 272 5.90 -2.04 28.38
CA CYS A 272 6.02 -0.59 28.23
C CYS A 272 7.41 -0.13 28.69
N GLY A 273 8.25 0.30 27.75
CA GLY A 273 9.51 0.98 28.03
C GLY A 273 9.42 2.50 27.82
N PRO A 274 10.51 3.26 28.08
CA PRO A 274 10.53 4.73 27.97
C PRO A 274 10.10 5.26 26.60
N GLY A 275 10.42 4.55 25.50
CA GLY A 275 10.00 4.92 24.13
C GLY A 275 8.59 4.43 23.74
N CYS A 276 7.88 3.77 24.65
CA CYS A 276 6.51 3.29 24.42
C CYS A 276 5.46 4.11 25.17
N LEU A 277 5.85 4.81 26.22
CA LEU A 277 4.94 5.63 27.00
C LEU A 277 4.90 7.02 26.38
N VAL A 278 3.72 7.40 25.86
CA VAL A 278 3.45 8.77 25.40
C VAL A 278 2.61 9.47 26.45
N THR A 279 2.88 10.75 26.68
CA THR A 279 2.04 11.56 27.57
C THR A 279 0.72 11.83 26.88
N ASP A 280 -0.36 11.34 27.48
CA ASP A 280 -1.70 11.64 27.00
C ASP A 280 -1.98 13.14 27.15
N LYS A 281 -2.39 13.79 26.05
CA LYS A 281 -2.53 15.26 25.98
C LYS A 281 -3.62 15.77 26.94
N VAL A 282 -4.60 14.94 27.27
CA VAL A 282 -5.75 15.28 28.11
C VAL A 282 -5.47 14.98 29.58
N SER A 283 -5.24 13.72 29.90
CA SER A 283 -5.03 13.25 31.27
C SER A 283 -3.65 13.58 31.83
N ARG A 284 -2.69 13.98 30.97
CA ARG A 284 -1.27 14.18 31.31
C ARG A 284 -0.59 12.95 31.92
N GLN A 285 -1.23 11.79 31.84
CA GLN A 285 -0.70 10.52 32.33
C GLN A 285 0.06 9.78 31.22
N PRO A 286 1.05 8.95 31.56
CA PRO A 286 1.71 8.10 30.58
C PRO A 286 0.71 7.04 30.08
N LYS A 287 0.49 7.03 28.77
CA LYS A 287 -0.33 6.03 28.08
C LYS A 287 0.57 5.21 27.17
N CYS A 288 0.30 3.91 27.09
CA CYS A 288 0.99 3.07 26.13
C CYS A 288 0.61 3.50 24.71
N LYS A 289 1.62 3.86 23.92
CA LYS A 289 1.55 4.12 22.48
C LYS A 289 0.82 3.00 21.73
N ARG A 290 1.12 1.74 22.10
CA ARG A 290 0.50 0.52 21.55
C ARG A 290 -0.88 0.17 22.13
N ARG A 291 -1.47 1.03 22.97
CA ARG A 291 -2.75 0.83 23.71
C ARG A 291 -2.79 -0.36 24.68
N ALA A 292 -1.65 -0.85 25.14
CA ALA A 292 -1.68 -1.81 26.26
C ALA A 292 -2.10 -1.09 27.57
N PRO A 293 -2.91 -1.71 28.45
CA PRO A 293 -3.48 -3.05 28.29
C PRO A 293 -4.65 -3.08 27.29
N TRP A 294 -4.65 -4.09 26.41
CA TRP A 294 -5.78 -4.38 25.53
C TRP A 294 -6.95 -5.01 26.28
N PRO A 295 -8.20 -4.86 25.77
CA PRO A 295 -9.38 -5.45 26.39
C PRO A 295 -9.24 -6.97 26.57
N LEU A 296 -9.64 -7.45 27.75
CA LEU A 296 -9.70 -8.87 28.05
C LEU A 296 -10.98 -9.48 27.45
N SER A 297 -10.93 -10.76 27.13
CA SER A 297 -12.09 -11.53 26.67
C SER A 297 -11.95 -12.98 27.12
N GLU A 298 -13.00 -13.54 27.70
CA GLU A 298 -13.03 -14.94 28.14
C GLU A 298 -13.07 -15.91 26.97
N ASP A 299 -13.67 -15.49 25.84
CA ASP A 299 -13.87 -16.29 24.63
C ASP A 299 -13.51 -15.52 23.37
N ASP A 300 -13.29 -16.25 22.27
CA ASP A 300 -13.29 -15.66 20.94
C ASP A 300 -14.71 -15.18 20.61
N MET A 301 -14.86 -13.92 20.22
CA MET A 301 -16.16 -13.29 19.98
C MET A 301 -16.16 -12.50 18.68
N ILE A 302 -17.31 -12.49 18.02
CA ILE A 302 -17.64 -11.57 16.94
C ILE A 302 -19.11 -11.18 17.03
N ASP A 303 -19.40 -9.88 16.98
CA ASP A 303 -20.75 -9.36 17.03
C ASP A 303 -21.36 -9.15 15.63
N ALA A 304 -22.61 -8.68 15.59
CA ALA A 304 -23.33 -8.42 14.33
C ALA A 304 -22.80 -7.20 13.56
N ASP A 305 -22.05 -6.31 14.22
CA ASP A 305 -21.39 -5.15 13.63
C ASP A 305 -19.98 -5.49 13.10
N GLY A 306 -19.54 -6.73 13.32
CA GLY A 306 -18.25 -7.25 12.93
C GLY A 306 -17.11 -6.87 13.86
N GLN A 307 -17.38 -6.31 15.04
CA GLN A 307 -16.34 -6.17 16.07
C GLN A 307 -15.99 -7.56 16.58
N TRP A 308 -14.69 -7.84 16.67
CA TRP A 308 -14.21 -9.14 17.12
C TRP A 308 -13.10 -8.98 18.15
N THR A 309 -13.04 -9.93 19.06
CA THR A 309 -12.00 -10.00 20.08
C THR A 309 -11.55 -11.45 20.21
N PRO A 310 -10.24 -11.74 20.08
CA PRO A 310 -9.74 -13.06 20.44
C PRO A 310 -9.81 -13.22 21.96
N ARG A 311 -9.90 -14.46 22.43
CA ARG A 311 -9.74 -14.79 23.85
C ARG A 311 -8.41 -14.23 24.37
N ARG A 312 -8.46 -13.37 25.39
CA ARG A 312 -7.32 -12.69 25.99
C ARG A 312 -7.44 -12.68 27.52
N THR A 313 -6.55 -13.43 28.16
CA THR A 313 -6.45 -13.55 29.63
C THR A 313 -5.44 -12.55 30.23
N PHE A 314 -4.59 -11.95 29.40
CA PHE A 314 -3.63 -10.92 29.83
C PHE A 314 -3.56 -9.77 28.82
N GLY A 315 -3.88 -8.56 29.30
CA GLY A 315 -3.99 -7.34 28.48
C GLY A 315 -2.67 -6.87 27.84
N TYR A 316 -1.54 -7.51 28.11
CA TYR A 316 -0.24 -7.19 27.52
C TYR A 316 0.23 -8.24 26.50
N LEU A 317 -0.59 -9.23 26.16
CA LEU A 317 -0.31 -10.14 25.05
C LEU A 317 -0.89 -9.60 23.73
N ASN A 318 -0.01 -9.45 22.73
CA ASN A 318 -0.41 -9.20 21.35
C ASN A 318 -1.29 -10.35 20.82
N ALA A 319 -2.03 -10.12 19.75
CA ALA A 319 -2.62 -11.21 18.97
C ALA A 319 -1.56 -11.74 18.00
N TRP A 320 -1.31 -13.05 17.95
CA TRP A 320 -0.35 -13.66 17.02
C TRP A 320 -1.00 -14.73 16.16
N VAL A 321 -0.33 -15.07 15.06
CA VAL A 321 -0.65 -16.21 14.21
C VAL A 321 0.17 -17.42 14.69
N PRO A 322 -0.46 -18.45 15.28
CA PRO A 322 0.25 -19.59 15.87
C PRO A 322 1.16 -20.28 14.85
N ALA A 323 0.70 -20.43 13.62
CA ALA A 323 1.47 -21.04 12.55
C ALA A 323 2.80 -20.31 12.25
N ILE A 324 2.84 -18.97 12.36
CA ILE A 324 4.09 -18.21 12.25
C ILE A 324 4.95 -18.45 13.49
N SER A 325 4.36 -18.40 14.69
CA SER A 325 5.07 -18.65 15.95
C SER A 325 5.71 -20.04 16.01
N HIS A 326 5.05 -21.08 15.46
CA HIS A 326 5.58 -22.46 15.43
C HIS A 326 6.76 -22.62 14.48
N ASN A 327 6.67 -21.99 13.30
CA ASN A 327 7.64 -22.22 12.23
C ASN A 327 8.81 -21.23 12.26
N LEU A 328 8.58 -19.97 12.65
CA LEU A 328 9.58 -18.91 12.67
C LEU A 328 10.04 -18.55 14.08
N ARG A 329 9.22 -18.82 15.11
CA ARG A 329 9.50 -18.47 16.53
C ARG A 329 9.87 -17.01 16.74
N CYS A 330 9.28 -16.15 15.92
CA CYS A 330 9.57 -14.73 15.86
C CYS A 330 8.36 -13.91 16.32
N ASN A 331 8.58 -12.61 16.57
CA ASN A 331 7.48 -11.71 16.85
C ASN A 331 6.61 -11.55 15.58
N ASN A 332 5.30 -11.64 15.74
CA ASN A 332 4.31 -11.48 14.69
C ASN A 332 2.98 -11.02 15.28
N ASP A 333 2.29 -10.13 14.59
CA ASP A 333 0.94 -9.66 14.95
C ASP A 333 -0.04 -10.09 13.87
N GLY A 334 -1.25 -10.51 14.23
CA GLY A 334 -2.27 -10.98 13.30
C GLY A 334 -3.65 -10.43 13.65
N LYS A 335 -4.33 -9.83 12.67
CA LYS A 335 -5.67 -9.29 12.84
C LYS A 335 -6.60 -9.69 11.69
N LEU A 336 -7.80 -10.15 12.04
CA LEU A 336 -8.90 -10.31 11.11
C LEU A 336 -9.51 -8.94 10.76
N LEU A 337 -9.86 -8.76 9.49
CA LEU A 337 -10.52 -7.58 8.96
C LEU A 337 -11.93 -7.96 8.48
N THR A 338 -12.96 -7.49 9.19
CA THR A 338 -14.38 -7.83 9.02
C THR A 338 -15.24 -6.68 8.45
N ASN A 339 -14.62 -5.62 7.93
CA ASN A 339 -15.29 -4.40 7.43
C ASN A 339 -16.13 -3.62 8.48
N SER A 340 -15.96 -3.90 9.77
CA SER A 340 -16.54 -3.14 10.87
C SER A 340 -15.96 -1.72 10.97
N ARG A 341 -16.57 -0.81 11.72
CA ARG A 341 -16.06 0.58 11.87
C ARG A 341 -14.60 0.62 12.36
N GLU A 342 -14.25 -0.22 13.33
CA GLU A 342 -12.88 -0.36 13.84
C GLU A 342 -11.93 -0.93 12.77
N THR A 343 -12.37 -1.97 12.07
CA THR A 343 -11.60 -2.56 10.95
C THR A 343 -11.39 -1.58 9.80
N ASN A 344 -12.37 -0.75 9.50
CA ASN A 344 -12.35 0.23 8.42
C ASN A 344 -11.33 1.33 8.71
N ASN A 345 -11.28 1.80 9.96
CA ASN A 345 -10.22 2.69 10.42
C ASN A 345 -8.85 2.01 10.30
N ILE A 346 -8.72 0.76 10.75
CA ILE A 346 -7.48 -0.02 10.63
C ILE A 346 -7.06 -0.15 9.16
N THR A 347 -7.98 -0.41 8.23
CA THR A 347 -7.70 -0.56 6.80
C THR A 347 -7.15 0.74 6.22
N PHE A 348 -7.78 1.88 6.53
CA PHE A 348 -7.29 3.20 6.11
C PHE A 348 -5.93 3.54 6.75
N TYR A 349 -5.78 3.27 8.05
CA TYR A 349 -4.54 3.43 8.79
C TYR A 349 -3.40 2.58 8.21
N ILE A 350 -3.63 1.31 7.89
CA ILE A 350 -2.63 0.41 7.29
C ILE A 350 -2.20 0.96 5.92
N THR A 351 -3.14 1.46 5.12
CA THR A 351 -2.78 2.07 3.83
C THR A 351 -1.89 3.31 3.99
N ASN A 352 -2.06 4.06 5.09
CA ASN A 352 -1.16 5.16 5.44
C ASN A 352 0.16 4.67 6.05
N TYR A 353 0.15 3.55 6.78
CA TYR A 353 1.33 2.92 7.36
C TYR A 353 2.30 2.43 6.28
N THR A 354 1.78 1.82 5.20
CA THR A 354 2.59 1.43 4.03
C THR A 354 3.28 2.61 3.33
N ALA A 355 2.81 3.84 3.58
CA ALA A 355 3.38 5.09 3.08
C ALA A 355 4.16 5.88 4.14
N LYS A 356 4.39 5.32 5.34
CA LYS A 356 5.12 5.99 6.41
C LYS A 356 6.55 6.27 5.95
N LYS A 357 7.00 7.51 6.16
CA LYS A 357 8.36 7.93 5.81
C LYS A 357 9.37 7.10 6.59
N GLN A 358 10.41 6.59 5.92
CA GLN A 358 11.49 5.84 6.61
C GLN A 358 12.40 6.78 7.43
N GLY A 359 12.24 8.10 7.29
CA GLY A 359 12.86 9.13 8.12
C GLY A 359 12.08 10.45 8.01
N LYS A 360 12.18 11.32 9.02
CA LYS A 360 11.62 12.68 8.94
C LYS A 360 12.69 13.62 8.39
N THR A 361 12.49 14.14 7.18
CA THR A 361 13.18 15.37 6.77
C THR A 361 12.45 16.53 7.42
N TYR A 362 12.99 17.05 8.52
CA TYR A 362 12.35 18.13 9.30
C TYR A 362 12.29 19.46 8.55
N ASN A 363 13.20 19.69 7.59
CA ASN A 363 13.23 20.93 6.81
C ASN A 363 13.82 20.70 5.42
N SER A 364 12.95 20.42 4.45
CA SER A 364 13.34 20.14 3.07
C SER A 364 13.95 21.36 2.38
N SER A 365 13.46 22.55 2.71
CA SER A 365 13.90 23.82 2.12
C SER A 365 15.32 24.19 2.57
N ALA A 366 15.67 23.92 3.83
CA ALA A 366 17.02 24.12 4.35
C ALA A 366 18.05 23.23 3.64
N LEU A 367 17.70 21.97 3.39
CA LEU A 367 18.55 21.05 2.64
C LEU A 367 18.77 21.54 1.22
N TRP A 368 17.72 22.02 0.55
CA TRP A 368 17.85 22.61 -0.78
C TRP A 368 18.66 23.89 -0.78
N ALA A 369 18.45 24.81 0.17
CA ALA A 369 19.25 26.03 0.27
C ALA A 369 20.75 25.68 0.36
N LYS A 370 21.11 24.74 1.23
CA LYS A 370 22.50 24.28 1.37
C LYS A 370 23.01 23.52 0.14
N GLY A 371 22.24 22.56 -0.36
CA GLY A 371 22.65 21.63 -1.41
C GLY A 371 22.60 22.19 -2.83
N LEU A 372 21.75 23.19 -3.07
CA LEU A 372 21.60 23.87 -4.36
C LEU A 372 22.35 25.20 -4.44
N ALA A 373 23.04 25.64 -3.39
CA ALA A 373 23.84 26.88 -3.44
C ALA A 373 24.77 26.93 -4.67
N TYR A 374 25.44 25.82 -5.00
CA TYR A 374 26.29 25.70 -6.19
C TYR A 374 25.51 25.64 -7.52
N HIS A 375 24.22 25.28 -7.50
CA HIS A 375 23.38 25.34 -8.70
C HIS A 375 23.04 26.79 -9.08
N PHE A 376 23.00 27.68 -8.09
CA PHE A 376 22.75 29.11 -8.30
C PHE A 376 24.04 29.93 -8.46
N ALA A 377 25.21 29.34 -8.15
CA ALA A 377 26.50 29.91 -8.51
C ALA A 377 26.80 29.66 -10.00
N ASP A 378 27.10 30.74 -10.71
CA ASP A 378 27.17 30.82 -12.17
C ASP A 378 28.03 29.71 -12.82
N THR A 379 27.43 28.92 -13.73
CA THR A 379 28.12 27.88 -14.50
C THR A 379 27.71 27.94 -15.96
N SER A 380 28.68 28.21 -16.85
CA SER A 380 28.55 28.42 -18.30
C SER A 380 27.99 27.25 -19.12
N TYR A 381 27.57 26.17 -18.48
CA TYR A 381 26.93 25.00 -19.12
C TYR A 381 25.39 25.01 -18.95
N LEU A 382 24.84 25.99 -18.21
CA LEU A 382 23.40 26.11 -17.95
C LEU A 382 22.64 27.00 -18.96
N ASP A 383 23.22 27.28 -20.13
CA ASP A 383 22.68 28.23 -21.11
C ASP A 383 21.32 27.82 -21.68
N GLU A 384 21.01 26.51 -21.71
CA GLU A 384 19.70 26.01 -22.10
C GLU A 384 18.75 25.87 -20.90
N LEU A 385 17.65 26.64 -20.92
CA LEU A 385 16.58 26.61 -19.90
C LEU A 385 16.11 25.19 -19.56
N ARG A 386 16.01 24.32 -20.57
CA ARG A 386 15.59 22.92 -20.39
C ARG A 386 16.58 22.12 -19.57
N GLU A 387 17.87 22.24 -19.85
CA GLU A 387 18.93 21.54 -19.13
C GLU A 387 19.07 22.08 -17.70
N ARG A 388 18.95 23.40 -17.52
CA ARG A 388 18.93 24.04 -16.20
C ARG A 388 17.81 23.49 -15.31
N GLN A 389 16.59 23.34 -15.85
CA GLN A 389 15.45 22.78 -15.10
C GLN A 389 15.59 21.28 -14.80
N ARG A 390 16.04 20.51 -15.79
CA ARG A 390 16.30 19.07 -15.61
C ARG A 390 17.31 18.85 -14.49
N LEU A 391 18.38 19.64 -14.47
CA LEU A 391 19.41 19.58 -13.44
C LEU A 391 18.94 20.08 -12.08
N LEU A 392 18.15 21.16 -12.02
CA LEU A 392 17.57 21.65 -10.77
C LEU A 392 16.77 20.54 -10.07
N LEU A 393 15.83 19.92 -10.80
CA LEU A 393 15.01 18.84 -10.26
C LEU A 393 15.85 17.61 -9.88
N PHE A 394 16.80 17.23 -10.73
CA PHE A 394 17.70 16.10 -10.46
C PHE A 394 18.55 16.34 -9.20
N ARG A 395 19.17 17.52 -9.06
CA ARG A 395 19.98 17.88 -7.90
C ARG A 395 19.11 17.99 -6.64
N ALA A 396 17.93 18.60 -6.73
CA ALA A 396 17.01 18.74 -5.60
C ALA A 396 16.53 17.39 -5.05
N VAL A 397 16.23 16.42 -5.93
CA VAL A 397 15.91 15.04 -5.53
C VAL A 397 17.12 14.38 -4.85
N ASN A 398 18.32 14.51 -5.43
CA ASN A 398 19.52 13.90 -4.87
C ASN A 398 19.93 14.49 -3.52
N VAL A 399 19.73 15.80 -3.31
CA VAL A 399 19.98 16.47 -2.02
C VAL A 399 19.10 15.87 -0.92
N LEU A 400 17.81 15.66 -1.19
CA LEU A 400 16.92 15.02 -0.22
C LEU A 400 17.27 13.55 0.01
N ASN A 401 17.49 12.79 -1.07
CA ASN A 401 17.81 11.37 -0.98
C ASN A 401 19.16 11.11 -0.28
N ARG A 402 20.13 12.03 -0.39
CA ARG A 402 21.43 11.91 0.26
C ARG A 402 21.31 11.89 1.79
N GLU A 403 20.37 12.64 2.33
CA GLU A 403 20.15 12.74 3.78
C GLU A 403 19.20 11.65 4.29
N GLN A 404 18.73 10.75 3.42
CA GLN A 404 17.91 9.62 3.81
C GLN A 404 18.79 8.50 4.39
N GLU A 405 18.70 8.30 5.70
CA GLU A 405 19.30 7.15 6.36
C GLU A 405 18.55 5.86 5.99
N LEU A 406 19.30 4.84 5.56
CA LEU A 406 18.76 3.52 5.25
C LEU A 406 19.62 2.47 5.96
N PRO A 407 18.99 1.53 6.69
CA PRO A 407 19.72 0.39 7.25
C PRO A 407 20.38 -0.45 6.16
N ALA A 408 21.57 -0.95 6.47
CA ALA A 408 22.39 -1.70 5.52
C ALA A 408 21.64 -2.87 4.84
N PRO A 409 20.82 -3.69 5.56
CA PRO A 409 20.05 -4.75 4.91
C PRO A 409 19.04 -4.22 3.87
N MET A 410 18.38 -3.09 4.13
CA MET A 410 17.44 -2.47 3.18
C MET A 410 18.18 -1.92 1.95
N ALA A 411 19.35 -1.30 2.14
CA ALA A 411 20.19 -0.88 1.04
C ALA A 411 20.60 -2.08 0.15
N VAL A 412 20.97 -3.21 0.77
CA VAL A 412 21.26 -4.44 0.02
C VAL A 412 20.01 -4.95 -0.72
N SER A 413 18.83 -4.94 -0.11
CA SER A 413 17.59 -5.34 -0.78
C SER A 413 17.34 -4.55 -2.08
N TYR A 414 17.67 -3.26 -2.09
CA TYR A 414 17.60 -2.44 -3.30
C TYR A 414 18.70 -2.77 -4.31
N LEU A 415 19.95 -2.90 -3.87
CA LEU A 415 21.09 -3.23 -4.73
C LEU A 415 20.92 -4.60 -5.42
N MET A 416 20.35 -5.57 -4.72
CA MET A 416 20.10 -6.92 -5.23
C MET A 416 18.81 -7.04 -6.06
N GLY A 417 18.04 -5.95 -6.17
CA GLY A 417 16.77 -5.93 -6.89
C GLY A 417 15.65 -6.73 -6.22
N TRP A 418 15.77 -7.06 -4.93
CA TRP A 418 14.70 -7.69 -4.15
C TRP A 418 13.60 -6.70 -3.79
N GLY A 419 13.96 -5.42 -3.63
CA GLY A 419 13.03 -4.33 -3.34
C GLY A 419 12.45 -4.38 -1.92
N ASP A 420 11.45 -3.55 -1.68
CA ASP A 420 10.75 -3.40 -0.40
C ASP A 420 9.26 -3.72 -0.50
N VAL A 421 8.83 -4.38 -1.57
CA VAL A 421 7.41 -4.69 -1.82
C VAL A 421 7.23 -6.11 -2.32
N TYR A 422 6.32 -6.82 -1.67
CA TYR A 422 5.80 -8.12 -2.09
C TYR A 422 4.40 -7.92 -2.65
N ARG A 423 4.17 -8.35 -3.91
CA ARG A 423 2.85 -8.24 -4.53
C ARG A 423 2.53 -9.47 -5.36
N SER A 424 1.28 -9.88 -5.27
CA SER A 424 0.70 -10.96 -6.07
C SER A 424 0.27 -10.54 -7.48
N HIS A 425 -0.02 -9.24 -7.66
CA HIS A 425 -0.59 -8.70 -8.89
C HIS A 425 0.31 -7.63 -9.52
N HIS A 426 0.17 -7.49 -10.84
CA HIS A 426 0.65 -6.36 -11.60
C HIS A 426 -0.42 -5.28 -11.68
N TYR A 427 0.00 -4.03 -11.85
CA TYR A 427 -0.91 -2.89 -11.85
C TYR A 427 -0.75 -2.08 -13.14
N THR A 428 -1.86 -1.80 -13.81
CA THR A 428 -1.90 -0.95 -15.00
C THR A 428 -2.43 0.43 -14.61
N SER A 429 -1.75 1.50 -14.98
CA SER A 429 -2.21 2.86 -14.65
C SER A 429 -3.40 3.26 -15.52
N ILE A 430 -4.46 3.76 -14.88
CA ILE A 430 -5.59 4.40 -15.55
C ILE A 430 -5.68 5.85 -15.06
N TYR A 431 -5.47 6.81 -15.96
CA TYR A 431 -5.49 8.24 -15.63
C TYR A 431 -6.94 8.75 -15.57
N TRP A 432 -7.59 8.49 -14.44
CA TRP A 432 -9.01 8.76 -14.21
C TRP A 432 -9.39 10.21 -14.45
N THR A 433 -8.53 11.15 -14.06
CA THR A 433 -8.77 12.59 -14.28
C THR A 433 -9.01 12.93 -15.74
N SER A 434 -8.34 12.23 -16.68
CA SER A 434 -8.53 12.46 -18.11
C SER A 434 -9.93 12.05 -18.56
N PHE A 435 -10.42 10.90 -18.09
CA PHE A 435 -11.79 10.42 -18.35
C PHE A 435 -12.85 11.35 -17.75
N ILE A 436 -12.67 11.77 -16.49
CA ILE A 436 -13.57 12.73 -15.84
C ILE A 436 -13.58 14.07 -16.57
N SER A 437 -12.42 14.56 -17.03
CA SER A 437 -12.35 15.80 -17.82
C SER A 437 -13.19 15.70 -19.09
N THR A 438 -13.11 14.58 -19.81
CA THR A 438 -13.94 14.33 -20.99
C THR A 438 -15.44 14.28 -20.64
N LEU A 439 -15.81 13.61 -19.54
CA LEU A 439 -17.19 13.56 -19.07
C LEU A 439 -17.74 14.95 -18.76
N LEU A 440 -17.01 15.75 -17.99
CA LEU A 440 -17.43 17.10 -17.60
C LEU A 440 -17.44 18.09 -18.77
N HIS A 441 -16.61 17.86 -19.80
CA HIS A 441 -16.66 18.63 -21.03
C HIS A 441 -17.93 18.35 -21.84
N CYS A 442 -18.33 17.07 -21.94
CA CYS A 442 -19.57 16.68 -22.61
C CYS A 442 -20.83 17.05 -21.82
N TYR A 443 -20.74 17.04 -20.49
CA TYR A 443 -21.85 17.29 -19.57
C TYR A 443 -21.47 18.31 -18.48
N PRO A 444 -21.37 19.61 -18.82
CA PRO A 444 -20.96 20.65 -17.87
C PRO A 444 -21.91 20.82 -16.67
N GLU A 445 -23.16 20.38 -16.78
CA GLU A 445 -24.14 20.39 -15.70
C GLU A 445 -23.73 19.52 -14.50
N LEU A 446 -22.90 18.50 -14.73
CA LEU A 446 -22.32 17.65 -13.68
C LEU A 446 -21.27 18.38 -12.84
N CYS A 447 -20.83 19.58 -13.25
CA CYS A 447 -19.91 20.41 -12.47
C CYS A 447 -20.57 21.14 -11.29
N LYS A 448 -21.92 21.17 -11.22
CA LYS A 448 -22.64 21.92 -10.18
C LYS A 448 -22.26 21.40 -8.79
N ARG A 449 -21.71 22.32 -7.98
CA ARG A 449 -21.30 22.18 -6.55
C ARG A 449 -20.10 21.27 -6.26
N ARG A 450 -18.98 21.50 -6.94
CA ARG A 450 -17.64 21.18 -6.39
C ARG A 450 -17.24 22.01 -5.15
N HIS A 451 -18.12 22.87 -4.63
CA HIS A 451 -17.78 23.86 -3.61
C HIS A 451 -17.78 23.37 -2.15
N ILE A 452 -17.93 22.06 -1.90
CA ILE A 452 -17.89 21.50 -0.54
C ILE A 452 -16.78 20.44 -0.33
N ASP A 453 -16.28 19.75 -1.37
CA ASP A 453 -15.27 18.68 -1.17
C ASP A 453 -13.85 19.02 -1.68
N HIS A 454 -13.64 20.12 -2.42
CA HIS A 454 -12.27 20.53 -2.83
C HIS A 454 -11.48 21.22 -1.71
N THR A 455 -12.09 21.45 -0.55
CA THR A 455 -11.38 21.94 0.64
C THR A 455 -10.79 20.83 1.52
N ASP A 456 -11.09 19.55 1.26
CA ASP A 456 -10.57 18.43 2.07
C ASP A 456 -9.63 17.47 1.33
N ASP A 457 -9.57 17.48 0.01
CA ASP A 457 -8.61 16.63 -0.71
C ASP A 457 -7.21 17.26 -0.84
N SER A 458 -7.08 18.57 -0.62
CA SER A 458 -5.78 19.18 -0.28
C SER A 458 -5.31 18.74 1.11
N ARG A 459 -6.21 18.46 2.06
CA ARG A 459 -5.80 17.92 3.37
C ARG A 459 -5.17 16.54 3.29
N VAL A 460 -5.49 15.70 2.31
CA VAL A 460 -4.84 14.39 2.17
C VAL A 460 -3.47 14.48 1.50
N SER A 461 -3.17 15.55 0.73
CA SER A 461 -1.79 15.89 0.37
C SER A 461 -1.05 16.67 1.47
N ASP A 462 -1.77 17.39 2.32
CA ASP A 462 -1.22 18.26 3.36
C ASP A 462 -1.04 17.54 4.72
N LEU A 463 -1.63 16.37 4.93
CA LEU A 463 -1.36 15.50 6.10
C LEU A 463 0.07 14.88 6.13
N GLN A 464 0.98 15.36 5.28
CA GLN A 464 2.40 14.96 5.27
C GLN A 464 3.38 16.07 5.66
N SER A 465 2.88 17.24 6.05
CA SER A 465 3.62 18.24 6.83
C SER A 465 2.83 18.53 8.10
N ASN A 466 3.30 18.02 9.23
CA ASN A 466 2.97 18.66 10.50
C ASN A 466 3.59 20.05 10.45
N ASP A 467 2.80 21.03 10.05
CA ASP A 467 2.97 22.44 10.39
C ASP A 467 1.56 23.04 10.44
N VAL A 468 1.29 23.71 11.55
CA VAL A 468 -0.01 24.23 11.93
C VAL A 468 -0.35 25.40 11.01
N GLU A 469 -1.61 25.50 10.58
CA GLU A 469 -2.47 26.71 10.69
C GLU A 469 -3.51 26.84 9.55
N THR A 470 -4.77 26.81 9.99
CA THR A 470 -5.86 27.75 9.64
C THR A 470 -5.42 29.03 8.92
N GLU A 471 -6.01 29.36 7.76
CA GLU A 471 -7.12 30.33 7.67
C GLU A 471 -7.57 30.65 6.24
N VAL A 472 -8.77 31.23 6.21
CA VAL A 472 -9.63 31.64 5.11
C VAL A 472 -9.04 32.81 4.32
N GLY A 473 -8.91 32.65 3.00
CA GLY A 473 -8.59 33.75 2.08
C GLY A 473 -9.18 33.49 0.69
N ARG A 474 -10.27 34.20 0.36
CA ARG A 474 -10.93 34.17 -0.95
C ARG A 474 -10.06 34.88 -1.98
N GLU A 475 -9.51 34.14 -2.95
CA GLU A 475 -9.13 34.71 -4.24
C GLU A 475 -9.56 33.81 -5.40
N GLN A 476 -10.18 34.45 -6.39
CA GLN A 476 -10.74 33.88 -7.60
C GLN A 476 -9.60 33.32 -8.47
N SER A 477 -9.57 31.99 -8.67
CA SER A 477 -8.76 31.38 -9.72
C SER A 477 -9.66 30.84 -10.83
N ASP A 478 -9.30 31.22 -12.04
CA ASP A 478 -10.00 30.94 -13.29
C ASP A 478 -10.02 29.42 -13.55
N ASN A 479 -11.19 28.82 -13.40
CA ASN A 479 -11.39 27.37 -13.35
C ASN A 479 -11.65 26.81 -14.75
N SER A 480 -10.62 26.25 -15.38
CA SER A 480 -10.78 25.28 -16.49
C SER A 480 -10.23 23.91 -16.07
N PRO A 481 -10.96 22.79 -16.28
CA PRO A 481 -10.51 21.47 -15.87
C PRO A 481 -9.32 21.02 -16.73
N GLU A 482 -8.23 20.71 -16.03
CA GLU A 482 -6.87 20.71 -16.55
C GLU A 482 -6.42 19.26 -16.95
N GLU A 483 -6.41 18.93 -18.25
CA GLU A 483 -6.18 17.58 -18.81
C GLU A 483 -4.84 16.91 -18.44
N SER A 484 -4.85 15.75 -17.80
CA SER A 484 -3.62 14.96 -17.52
C SER A 484 -3.16 14.18 -18.78
N PHE A 485 -1.98 14.50 -19.32
CA PHE A 485 -1.35 13.74 -20.40
C PHE A 485 -0.20 12.85 -19.91
N THR A 486 -0.12 11.62 -20.43
CA THR A 486 1.02 10.72 -20.21
C THR A 486 2.10 11.01 -21.27
N LEU A 487 3.32 11.30 -20.82
CA LEU A 487 4.49 11.39 -21.70
C LEU A 487 5.00 9.96 -21.93
N THR A 488 4.82 9.44 -23.14
CA THR A 488 5.45 8.18 -23.58
C THR A 488 6.62 8.48 -24.51
N THR A 489 7.69 7.70 -24.40
CA THR A 489 8.88 7.83 -25.26
C THR A 489 8.83 6.72 -26.30
N THR A 490 8.88 7.07 -27.58
CA THR A 490 8.99 6.10 -28.66
C THR A 490 10.36 5.41 -28.63
N SER A 491 10.50 4.28 -29.33
CA SER A 491 11.79 3.60 -29.56
C SER A 491 12.84 4.49 -30.25
N SER A 492 12.42 5.62 -30.83
CA SER A 492 13.28 6.67 -31.41
C SER A 492 13.62 7.82 -30.46
N GLY A 493 13.24 7.76 -29.18
CA GLY A 493 13.53 8.81 -28.20
C GLY A 493 12.60 10.03 -28.28
N CYS A 494 11.58 10.04 -29.16
CA CYS A 494 10.60 11.12 -29.23
C CYS A 494 9.54 11.00 -28.12
N ILE A 495 9.24 12.12 -27.48
CA ILE A 495 8.22 12.22 -26.43
C ILE A 495 6.86 12.49 -27.09
N THR A 496 5.94 11.54 -27.05
CA THR A 496 4.56 11.70 -27.54
C THR A 496 3.58 11.92 -26.39
N LEU A 497 2.55 12.74 -26.63
CA LEU A 497 1.38 12.84 -25.74
C LEU A 497 0.48 11.64 -26.06
N ALA A 498 0.31 10.73 -25.11
CA ALA A 498 -0.68 9.65 -25.23
C ALA A 498 -1.90 10.02 -24.37
N SER A 499 -3.08 10.05 -24.99
CA SER A 499 -4.36 10.18 -24.30
C SER A 499 -4.99 8.80 -24.16
N GLN A 500 -5.13 8.32 -22.92
CA GLN A 500 -5.85 7.07 -22.67
C GLN A 500 -7.33 7.14 -23.09
N VAL A 501 -7.90 8.34 -23.11
CA VAL A 501 -9.26 8.55 -23.62
C VAL A 501 -9.30 8.24 -25.11
N GLU A 502 -8.35 8.78 -25.88
CA GLU A 502 -8.21 8.51 -27.32
C GLU A 502 -7.92 7.03 -27.59
N ASP A 503 -7.00 6.42 -26.84
CA ASP A 503 -6.69 4.98 -26.94
C ASP A 503 -7.96 4.13 -26.79
N TYR A 504 -8.83 4.49 -25.84
CA TYR A 504 -10.06 3.78 -25.59
C TYR A 504 -11.13 4.08 -26.64
N GLN A 505 -11.35 5.35 -27.01
CA GLN A 505 -12.32 5.77 -28.01
C GLN A 505 -12.03 5.19 -29.40
N LEU A 506 -10.75 5.10 -29.76
CA LEU A 506 -10.31 4.62 -31.05
C LEU A 506 -9.77 3.18 -30.98
N ARG A 507 -10.19 2.40 -29.96
CA ARG A 507 -9.91 0.96 -29.91
C ARG A 507 -10.52 0.24 -31.11
N GLY A 508 -9.85 -0.80 -31.59
CA GLY A 508 -10.34 -1.62 -32.71
C GLY A 508 -11.63 -2.38 -32.37
N ASP A 509 -12.34 -2.80 -33.41
CA ASP A 509 -13.70 -3.34 -33.28
C ASP A 509 -13.78 -4.65 -32.48
N ALA A 510 -12.70 -5.44 -32.48
CA ALA A 510 -12.60 -6.64 -31.64
C ALA A 510 -12.67 -6.33 -30.13
N LEU A 511 -12.43 -5.09 -29.71
CA LEU A 511 -12.44 -4.63 -28.32
C LEU A 511 -13.63 -3.72 -28.00
N VAL A 512 -14.61 -3.58 -28.91
CA VAL A 512 -15.75 -2.65 -28.73
C VAL A 512 -16.56 -2.94 -27.47
N ASN A 513 -16.71 -4.22 -27.10
CA ASN A 513 -17.47 -4.66 -25.92
C ASN A 513 -16.71 -4.49 -24.59
N LYS A 514 -15.43 -4.08 -24.62
CA LYS A 514 -14.67 -3.80 -23.39
C LYS A 514 -15.02 -2.41 -22.86
N ASN A 515 -15.29 -2.33 -21.57
CA ASN A 515 -15.34 -1.07 -20.83
C ASN A 515 -13.91 -0.53 -20.56
N VAL A 516 -13.81 0.68 -20.00
CA VAL A 516 -12.51 1.35 -19.74
C VAL A 516 -11.57 0.44 -18.95
N VAL A 517 -12.07 -0.17 -17.88
CA VAL A 517 -11.28 -1.04 -17.00
C VAL A 517 -10.76 -2.27 -17.73
N SER A 518 -11.65 -3.08 -18.29
CA SER A 518 -11.31 -4.31 -19.01
C SER A 518 -10.42 -4.04 -20.23
N PHE A 519 -10.55 -2.88 -20.88
CA PHE A 519 -9.65 -2.48 -21.95
C PHE A 519 -8.21 -2.31 -21.46
N PHE A 520 -7.97 -1.56 -20.38
CA PHE A 520 -6.59 -1.35 -19.90
C PHE A 520 -6.01 -2.53 -19.12
N VAL A 521 -6.86 -3.27 -18.42
CA VAL A 521 -6.46 -4.38 -17.54
C VAL A 521 -6.23 -5.65 -18.36
N ASP A 522 -7.16 -6.00 -19.25
CA ASP A 522 -7.10 -7.24 -20.02
C ASP A 522 -6.30 -7.12 -21.32
N THR A 523 -5.78 -5.93 -21.64
CA THR A 523 -4.96 -5.74 -22.83
C THR A 523 -3.69 -4.94 -22.53
N TYR A 524 -2.69 -5.05 -23.40
CA TYR A 524 -1.47 -4.25 -23.32
C TYR A 524 -1.01 -3.84 -24.71
N GLU A 525 -0.23 -2.77 -24.78
CA GLU A 525 0.32 -2.30 -26.05
C GLU A 525 1.55 -3.11 -26.46
N GLN A 526 1.62 -3.42 -27.76
CA GLN A 526 2.78 -4.01 -28.42
C GLN A 526 3.09 -3.20 -29.67
N SER A 527 4.36 -2.86 -29.88
CA SER A 527 4.81 -2.22 -31.12
C SER A 527 4.62 -3.17 -32.31
N VAL A 528 4.08 -2.64 -33.39
CA VAL A 528 3.93 -3.35 -34.66
C VAL A 528 5.30 -3.42 -35.32
N ASN A 529 5.80 -4.63 -35.59
CA ASN A 529 7.11 -4.84 -36.18
C ASN A 529 6.90 -5.41 -37.59
N LYS A 530 6.97 -4.54 -38.61
CA LYS A 530 6.64 -4.88 -40.01
C LYS A 530 7.37 -6.14 -40.53
N ALA A 531 8.58 -6.44 -40.03
CA ALA A 531 9.34 -7.63 -40.43
C ALA A 531 8.83 -8.96 -39.84
N ARG A 532 8.20 -8.96 -38.65
CA ARG A 532 7.68 -10.18 -38.01
C ARG A 532 6.24 -10.51 -38.38
N ASP A 533 5.44 -9.48 -38.69
CA ASP A 533 4.03 -9.69 -39.04
C ASP A 533 3.89 -10.26 -40.47
N VAL A 534 4.80 -9.94 -41.40
CA VAL A 534 4.82 -10.53 -42.76
C VAL A 534 5.06 -12.05 -42.73
N GLU A 535 5.90 -12.57 -41.82
CA GLU A 535 6.06 -14.02 -41.63
C GLU A 535 4.83 -14.66 -40.97
N SER A 536 4.06 -13.92 -40.16
CA SER A 536 2.85 -14.42 -39.51
C SER A 536 1.64 -14.42 -40.45
N GLU A 537 1.52 -13.42 -41.31
CA GLU A 537 0.44 -13.30 -42.30
C GLU A 537 0.68 -14.19 -43.53
N ALA A 538 1.93 -14.34 -44.01
CA ALA A 538 2.26 -15.24 -45.11
C ALA A 538 2.02 -16.73 -44.80
N HIS A 539 1.86 -17.09 -43.52
CA HIS A 539 1.53 -18.45 -43.09
C HIS A 539 0.03 -18.70 -42.86
N HIS A 540 -0.83 -17.69 -43.01
CA HIS A 540 -2.28 -17.85 -42.88
C HIS A 540 -2.99 -18.19 -44.21
N ASP A 541 -2.34 -18.01 -45.36
CA ASP A 541 -2.92 -18.24 -46.69
C ASP A 541 -2.56 -19.58 -47.35
N GLU A 542 -1.80 -20.47 -46.69
CA GLU A 542 -1.62 -21.85 -47.17
C GLU A 542 -2.63 -22.82 -46.51
N VAL A 543 -3.79 -22.94 -47.15
CA VAL A 543 -4.75 -24.03 -46.92
C VAL A 543 -4.13 -25.34 -47.42
N GLY A 544 -3.72 -26.21 -46.50
CA GLY A 544 -3.47 -27.62 -46.81
C GLY A 544 -2.28 -28.26 -46.10
N GLY A 545 -2.39 -28.50 -44.79
CA GLY A 545 -1.44 -29.39 -44.09
C GLY A 545 -1.26 -29.03 -42.62
N GLN A 546 -1.87 -29.81 -41.73
CA GLN A 546 -1.72 -29.67 -40.27
C GLN A 546 -0.26 -29.90 -39.83
N ARG A 547 0.57 -28.86 -39.86
CA ARG A 547 1.75 -28.79 -39.00
C ARG A 547 1.30 -28.28 -37.63
N ARG A 548 1.08 -29.22 -36.69
CA ARG A 548 0.91 -28.92 -35.27
C ARG A 548 2.17 -28.20 -34.76
N ARG A 549 2.20 -26.86 -34.83
CA ARG A 549 3.25 -26.06 -34.18
C ARG A 549 3.15 -26.31 -32.67
N ARG A 550 4.18 -26.93 -32.08
CA ARG A 550 4.30 -27.07 -30.61
C ARG A 550 4.45 -25.66 -30.02
N GLY A 551 3.47 -25.21 -29.24
CA GLY A 551 3.52 -23.92 -28.55
C GLY A 551 2.15 -23.45 -28.07
N ARG A 552 2.15 -22.46 -27.17
CA ARG A 552 0.93 -21.77 -26.75
C ARG A 552 0.35 -20.98 -27.94
N PRO A 553 -0.96 -21.04 -28.22
CA PRO A 553 -1.59 -20.20 -29.23
C PRO A 553 -1.27 -18.72 -29.00
N PRO A 554 -1.03 -17.94 -30.06
CA PRO A 554 -0.81 -16.50 -29.92
C PRO A 554 -2.04 -15.83 -29.32
N SER A 555 -1.82 -14.82 -28.47
CA SER A 555 -2.88 -13.95 -27.97
C SER A 555 -3.56 -13.20 -29.10
N ASP A 556 -4.87 -12.95 -28.95
CA ASP A 556 -5.62 -12.09 -29.87
C ASP A 556 -5.04 -10.68 -29.89
N ARG A 557 -5.02 -10.07 -31.09
CA ARG A 557 -4.49 -8.72 -31.31
C ARG A 557 -5.53 -7.86 -32.00
N SER A 558 -5.59 -6.60 -31.62
CA SER A 558 -6.44 -5.60 -32.22
C SER A 558 -5.63 -4.34 -32.48
N ARG A 559 -5.57 -3.89 -33.73
CA ARG A 559 -5.09 -2.54 -34.06
C ARG A 559 -6.07 -1.50 -33.53
N TYR A 560 -5.58 -0.28 -33.33
CA TYR A 560 -6.46 0.87 -33.15
C TYR A 560 -7.26 1.14 -34.45
N LEU A 561 -8.22 2.05 -34.44
CA LEU A 561 -8.88 2.53 -35.65
C LEU A 561 -7.96 3.47 -36.45
N PRO A 562 -8.15 3.63 -37.77
CA PRO A 562 -7.28 4.45 -38.62
C PRO A 562 -7.12 5.91 -38.18
N ALA A 563 -8.12 6.45 -37.46
CA ALA A 563 -8.07 7.82 -36.93
C ALA A 563 -7.08 8.00 -35.75
N HIS A 564 -6.61 6.92 -35.14
CA HIS A 564 -5.72 6.97 -33.98
C HIS A 564 -4.27 7.23 -34.39
N HIS A 565 -3.56 8.16 -33.74
CA HIS A 565 -2.18 8.55 -34.13
C HIS A 565 -1.17 7.40 -34.07
N ARG A 566 -1.47 6.31 -33.34
CA ARG A 566 -0.61 5.10 -33.25
C ARG A 566 -1.13 3.89 -34.02
N HIS A 567 -2.13 4.05 -34.89
CA HIS A 567 -2.70 2.95 -35.69
C HIS A 567 -1.64 2.03 -36.33
N ASP A 568 -0.65 2.63 -37.00
CA ASP A 568 0.36 1.88 -37.76
C ASP A 568 1.53 1.38 -36.91
N THR A 569 1.70 1.93 -35.71
CA THR A 569 2.90 1.71 -34.88
C THR A 569 2.64 0.84 -33.66
N VAL A 570 1.39 0.76 -33.19
CA VAL A 570 1.01 0.05 -31.96
C VAL A 570 -0.29 -0.72 -32.17
N GLN A 571 -0.33 -1.92 -31.57
CA GLN A 571 -1.54 -2.74 -31.46
C GLN A 571 -1.76 -3.18 -30.01
N ARG A 572 -2.99 -3.53 -29.67
CA ARG A 572 -3.38 -4.08 -28.36
C ARG A 572 -3.37 -5.60 -28.42
N VAL A 573 -2.75 -6.22 -27.43
CA VAL A 573 -2.70 -7.67 -27.26
C VAL A 573 -3.58 -8.05 -26.07
N VAL A 574 -4.51 -8.98 -26.28
CA VAL A 574 -5.39 -9.50 -25.23
C VAL A 574 -4.59 -10.44 -24.32
N ARG A 575 -4.63 -10.17 -23.02
CA ARG A 575 -4.02 -11.01 -21.99
C ARG A 575 -4.78 -12.33 -21.92
N GLY A 576 -4.03 -13.41 -21.71
CA GLY A 576 -4.65 -14.72 -21.52
C GLY A 576 -5.51 -14.77 -20.26
N LEU A 577 -6.55 -15.61 -20.29
CA LEU A 577 -7.45 -15.82 -19.15
C LEU A 577 -6.69 -16.11 -17.85
N GLY A 578 -7.15 -15.52 -16.75
CA GLY A 578 -6.55 -15.67 -15.42
C GLY A 578 -5.24 -14.92 -15.23
N HIS A 579 -4.99 -13.84 -15.98
CA HIS A 579 -3.86 -12.95 -15.70
C HIS A 579 -4.06 -12.21 -14.37
N ASN A 580 -2.97 -11.94 -13.65
CA ASN A 580 -2.99 -11.22 -12.38
C ASN A 580 -2.67 -9.75 -12.59
N THR A 581 -3.48 -9.06 -13.40
CA THR A 581 -3.34 -7.60 -13.61
C THR A 581 -4.57 -6.90 -13.05
N LEU A 582 -4.34 -5.87 -12.26
CA LEU A 582 -5.37 -5.02 -11.67
C LEU A 582 -5.19 -3.59 -12.20
N PRO A 583 -6.25 -2.76 -12.16
CA PRO A 583 -6.08 -1.34 -12.45
C PRO A 583 -5.33 -0.64 -11.32
N ASN A 584 -4.89 0.58 -11.57
CA ASN A 584 -4.34 1.50 -10.59
C ASN A 584 -4.70 2.90 -11.03
N PHE A 585 -5.76 3.45 -10.42
CA PHE A 585 -6.28 4.75 -10.81
C PHE A 585 -5.36 5.86 -10.33
N VAL A 586 -5.06 6.77 -11.26
CA VAL A 586 -4.27 7.97 -11.01
C VAL A 586 -5.20 9.16 -11.24
N GLY A 587 -5.43 9.95 -10.20
CA GLY A 587 -6.33 11.09 -10.25
C GLY A 587 -7.16 11.23 -8.98
N ALA A 588 -8.26 11.97 -9.09
CA ALA A 588 -9.23 12.12 -8.01
C ALA A 588 -9.85 10.76 -7.64
N GLN A 589 -10.32 10.64 -6.39
CA GLN A 589 -11.05 9.45 -5.96
C GLN A 589 -12.40 9.34 -6.69
N PHE A 590 -12.94 8.12 -6.79
CA PHE A 590 -14.30 7.92 -7.29
C PHE A 590 -15.33 8.63 -6.40
N PRO A 591 -16.39 9.22 -6.98
CA PRO A 591 -17.48 9.82 -6.21
C PRO A 591 -18.20 8.79 -5.32
N ARG A 592 -18.84 9.26 -4.26
CA ARG A 592 -19.63 8.46 -3.32
C ARG A 592 -21.09 8.37 -3.76
N ASN A 593 -21.79 7.30 -3.36
CA ASN A 593 -23.16 7.03 -3.80
C ASN A 593 -24.26 7.55 -2.85
N ASP A 594 -23.86 8.13 -1.72
CA ASP A 594 -24.72 8.56 -0.61
C ASP A 594 -24.74 10.09 -0.44
N ASP A 595 -24.17 10.83 -1.40
CA ASP A 595 -24.30 12.28 -1.50
C ASP A 595 -25.36 12.65 -2.56
N PRO A 596 -26.54 13.15 -2.14
CA PRO A 596 -27.61 13.54 -3.07
C PRO A 596 -27.21 14.66 -4.03
N ASP A 597 -26.32 15.58 -3.61
CA ASP A 597 -25.93 16.74 -4.43
C ASP A 597 -24.99 16.33 -5.58
N SER A 598 -24.27 15.22 -5.44
CA SER A 598 -23.36 14.69 -6.47
C SER A 598 -23.76 13.32 -7.03
N TYR A 599 -24.98 12.84 -6.72
CA TYR A 599 -25.43 11.50 -7.12
C TYR A 599 -25.47 11.29 -8.64
N ASP A 600 -25.85 12.31 -9.41
CA ASP A 600 -25.82 12.27 -10.87
C ASP A 600 -24.38 12.12 -11.39
N PHE A 601 -23.42 12.81 -10.76
CA PHE A 601 -21.99 12.69 -11.08
C PHE A 601 -21.44 11.31 -10.71
N TYR A 602 -21.90 10.74 -9.59
CA TYR A 602 -21.63 9.34 -9.24
C TYR A 602 -22.12 8.38 -10.33
N CYS A 603 -23.39 8.50 -10.71
CA CYS A 603 -24.00 7.64 -11.71
C CYS A 603 -23.26 7.73 -13.06
N ALA A 604 -22.99 8.95 -13.52
CA ALA A 604 -22.23 9.20 -14.74
C ALA A 604 -20.81 8.60 -14.69
N SER A 605 -20.12 8.74 -13.56
CA SER A 605 -18.78 8.20 -13.34
C SER A 605 -18.75 6.67 -13.39
N MET A 606 -19.73 6.00 -12.76
CA MET A 606 -19.80 4.54 -12.76
C MET A 606 -20.13 3.98 -14.15
N LEU A 607 -21.03 4.65 -14.89
CA LEU A 607 -21.31 4.31 -16.29
C LEU A 607 -20.08 4.52 -17.18
N LEU A 608 -19.37 5.64 -17.03
CA LEU A 608 -18.12 5.91 -17.77
C LEU A 608 -17.07 4.82 -17.54
N LEU A 609 -17.00 4.28 -16.32
CA LEU A 609 -16.02 3.28 -15.94
C LEU A 609 -16.38 1.86 -16.44
N PHE A 610 -17.64 1.46 -16.26
CA PHE A 610 -18.07 0.06 -16.41
C PHE A 610 -18.93 -0.24 -17.64
N LYS A 611 -19.58 0.77 -18.24
CA LYS A 611 -20.33 0.60 -19.49
C LYS A 611 -19.35 0.75 -20.68
N PRO A 612 -19.38 -0.14 -21.68
CA PRO A 612 -18.67 0.10 -22.94
C PRO A 612 -19.23 1.34 -23.65
N TRP A 613 -18.34 2.21 -24.15
CA TRP A 613 -18.69 3.42 -24.90
C TRP A 613 -17.60 3.77 -25.90
N ARG A 614 -17.92 4.52 -26.94
CA ARG A 614 -17.00 5.11 -27.91
C ARG A 614 -17.15 6.63 -27.92
N ASP A 615 -18.38 7.12 -27.76
CA ASP A 615 -18.71 8.53 -27.61
C ASP A 615 -19.46 8.77 -26.30
N VAL A 616 -18.84 9.54 -25.41
CA VAL A 616 -19.37 9.89 -24.08
C VAL A 616 -20.73 10.59 -24.18
N ALA A 617 -20.96 11.38 -25.23
CA ALA A 617 -22.15 12.21 -25.37
C ALA A 617 -23.42 11.42 -25.70
N VAL A 618 -23.29 10.19 -26.21
CA VAL A 618 -24.43 9.39 -26.71
C VAL A 618 -24.49 7.99 -26.13
N ASP A 619 -23.37 7.39 -25.73
CA ASP A 619 -23.34 5.98 -25.34
C ASP A 619 -23.64 5.75 -23.85
N LEU A 620 -23.46 6.74 -22.98
CA LEU A 620 -23.62 6.55 -21.53
C LEU A 620 -25.10 6.50 -21.09
N LYS A 621 -25.97 7.32 -21.68
CA LYS A 621 -27.40 7.40 -21.38
C LYS A 621 -28.20 7.84 -22.60
N GLU A 622 -29.51 7.61 -22.60
CA GLU A 622 -30.39 8.19 -23.62
C GLU A 622 -30.59 9.70 -23.41
N ARG A 623 -30.99 10.42 -24.47
CA ARG A 623 -31.10 11.89 -24.45
C ARG A 623 -31.99 12.41 -23.30
N ASN A 624 -33.13 11.76 -23.06
CA ASN A 624 -34.12 12.17 -22.05
C ASN A 624 -34.09 11.33 -20.77
N GLU A 625 -33.09 10.46 -20.62
CA GLU A 625 -32.95 9.59 -19.46
C GLU A 625 -32.13 10.27 -18.36
N THR A 626 -32.52 10.06 -17.10
CA THR A 626 -31.76 10.51 -15.92
C THR A 626 -30.53 9.62 -15.70
N TRP A 627 -29.49 10.15 -15.07
CA TRP A 627 -28.28 9.37 -14.79
C TRP A 627 -28.55 8.17 -13.89
N GLN A 628 -29.43 8.33 -12.89
CA GLN A 628 -29.90 7.25 -12.02
C GLN A 628 -30.58 6.12 -12.82
N SER A 629 -31.56 6.44 -13.67
CA SER A 629 -32.28 5.44 -14.48
C SER A 629 -31.32 4.64 -15.37
N SER A 630 -30.35 5.33 -16.00
CA SER A 630 -29.35 4.65 -16.83
C SER A 630 -28.45 3.71 -16.02
N LEU A 631 -28.03 4.13 -14.83
CA LEU A 631 -27.24 3.28 -13.93
C LEU A 631 -28.04 2.07 -13.43
N ASP A 632 -29.30 2.26 -13.06
CA ASP A 632 -30.16 1.17 -12.56
C ASP A 632 -30.44 0.14 -13.65
N ARG A 633 -30.67 0.59 -14.89
CA ARG A 633 -30.77 -0.28 -16.07
C ARG A 633 -29.45 -1.00 -16.36
N PHE A 634 -28.31 -0.35 -16.18
CA PHE A 634 -27.02 -1.01 -16.31
C PHE A 634 -26.84 -2.09 -15.22
N LYS A 635 -27.12 -1.77 -13.96
CA LYS A 635 -26.99 -2.70 -12.82
C LYS A 635 -27.86 -3.95 -12.98
N SER A 636 -29.05 -3.85 -13.57
CA SER A 636 -29.94 -5.01 -13.77
C SER A 636 -29.38 -6.06 -14.75
N SER A 637 -28.43 -5.68 -15.60
CA SER A 637 -27.77 -6.57 -16.58
C SER A 637 -26.25 -6.69 -16.37
N ALA A 638 -25.71 -6.02 -15.35
CA ALA A 638 -24.27 -6.00 -15.09
C ALA A 638 -23.77 -7.35 -14.54
N PRO A 639 -22.55 -7.76 -14.91
CA PRO A 639 -21.89 -8.89 -14.27
C PRO A 639 -21.76 -8.74 -12.75
N ALA A 640 -21.84 -9.86 -12.02
CA ALA A 640 -21.80 -9.86 -10.55
C ALA A 640 -20.50 -9.28 -9.97
N ASP A 641 -19.37 -9.41 -10.67
CA ASP A 641 -18.10 -8.79 -10.29
C ASP A 641 -18.12 -7.26 -10.41
N VAL A 642 -18.80 -6.71 -11.41
CA VAL A 642 -19.00 -5.26 -11.54
C VAL A 642 -19.89 -4.73 -10.41
N LEU A 643 -20.96 -5.45 -10.06
CA LEU A 643 -21.81 -5.08 -8.93
C LEU A 643 -21.03 -5.08 -7.60
N ARG A 644 -20.17 -6.08 -7.37
CA ARG A 644 -19.26 -6.10 -6.21
C ARG A 644 -18.26 -4.93 -6.25
N GLN A 645 -17.70 -4.61 -7.41
CA GLN A 645 -16.77 -3.48 -7.55
C GLN A 645 -17.45 -2.14 -7.22
N LEU A 646 -18.71 -1.95 -7.60
CA LEU A 646 -19.50 -0.77 -7.21
C LEU A 646 -19.67 -0.67 -5.68
N ASP A 647 -19.96 -1.78 -5.01
CA ASP A 647 -20.03 -1.86 -3.55
C ASP A 647 -18.68 -1.54 -2.89
N ASN A 648 -17.60 -2.10 -3.43
CA ASN A 648 -16.25 -1.87 -2.93
C ASN A 648 -15.77 -0.42 -3.12
N ILE A 649 -16.22 0.28 -4.16
CA ILE A 649 -15.95 1.72 -4.34
C ILE A 649 -16.56 2.53 -3.19
N GLN A 650 -17.78 2.20 -2.76
CA GLN A 650 -18.42 2.89 -1.63
C GLN A 650 -17.70 2.59 -0.30
N HIS A 651 -17.18 1.37 -0.13
CA HIS A 651 -16.46 0.99 1.07
C HIS A 651 -15.21 1.83 1.33
N TYR A 652 -14.52 2.33 0.30
CA TYR A 652 -13.43 3.30 0.46
C TYR A 652 -13.89 4.53 1.28
N HIS A 653 -15.05 5.08 0.94
CA HIS A 653 -15.59 6.27 1.62
C HIS A 653 -16.00 5.96 3.05
N ALA A 654 -16.57 4.78 3.30
CA ALA A 654 -16.86 4.32 4.66
C ALA A 654 -15.59 4.22 5.53
N CYS A 655 -14.47 3.75 4.94
CA CYS A 655 -13.17 3.72 5.61
C CYS A 655 -12.60 5.11 5.87
N LYS A 656 -12.71 6.03 4.90
CA LYS A 656 -12.29 7.43 5.06
C LYS A 656 -13.04 8.11 6.20
N VAL A 657 -14.37 8.03 6.19
CA VAL A 657 -15.24 8.60 7.25
C VAL A 657 -14.95 7.98 8.61
N ALA A 658 -14.73 6.67 8.68
CA ALA A 658 -14.39 6.01 9.94
C ALA A 658 -13.03 6.48 10.51
N ALA A 659 -12.05 6.72 9.63
CA ALA A 659 -10.74 7.24 10.03
C ALA A 659 -10.80 8.72 10.46
N GLU A 660 -11.56 9.56 9.76
CA GLU A 660 -11.79 10.97 10.10
C GLU A 660 -12.52 11.09 11.44
N ALA A 661 -13.60 10.33 11.65
CA ALA A 661 -14.33 10.33 12.91
C ALA A 661 -13.46 9.83 14.10
N ASP A 662 -12.50 8.93 13.86
CA ASP A 662 -11.53 8.53 14.89
C ASP A 662 -10.53 9.65 15.19
N GLN A 663 -10.11 10.43 14.18
CA GLN A 663 -9.30 11.63 14.38
C GLN A 663 -10.05 12.74 15.12
N GLU A 664 -11.31 12.97 14.78
CA GLU A 664 -12.18 13.94 15.46
C GLU A 664 -12.50 13.50 16.88
N ASN A 665 -12.79 12.22 17.13
CA ASN A 665 -12.97 11.71 18.50
C ASN A 665 -11.68 11.90 19.33
N ARG A 666 -10.49 11.79 18.75
CA ARG A 666 -9.23 12.17 19.43
C ARG A 666 -9.19 13.67 19.78
N GLN A 667 -9.88 14.53 19.05
CA GLN A 667 -9.98 15.98 19.29
C GLN A 667 -11.19 16.38 20.16
N HIS A 668 -12.31 15.64 20.15
CA HIS A 668 -13.56 15.98 20.85
C HIS A 668 -13.65 15.40 22.27
N VAL A 669 -12.91 14.33 22.58
CA VAL A 669 -12.69 13.86 23.98
C VAL A 669 -11.94 14.92 24.81
N VAL A 670 -11.45 15.99 24.17
CA VAL A 670 -10.90 17.19 24.81
C VAL A 670 -11.97 18.06 25.51
N TYR A 671 -13.27 17.90 25.22
CA TYR A 671 -14.30 18.82 25.76
C TYR A 671 -15.49 18.24 26.51
N THR A 672 -15.84 16.95 26.41
CA THR A 672 -17.00 16.41 27.16
C THR A 672 -16.84 14.93 27.52
N ASN A 673 -16.67 14.65 28.82
CA ASN A 673 -16.76 13.35 29.51
C ASN A 673 -15.81 12.22 29.09
N GLY A 674 -15.02 11.77 30.07
CA GLY A 674 -14.11 10.66 29.94
C GLY A 674 -14.81 9.30 29.85
N THR A 675 -14.61 8.60 28.74
CA THR A 675 -14.39 7.15 28.62
C THR A 675 -14.22 6.80 27.15
N GLN A 676 -13.36 5.82 26.86
CA GLN A 676 -13.00 5.24 25.55
C GLN A 676 -11.81 5.91 24.84
N GLY A 677 -10.65 5.25 24.95
CA GLY A 677 -9.34 5.76 24.54
C GLY A 677 -8.81 5.14 23.23
N SER A 678 -8.38 6.02 22.34
CA SER A 678 -7.91 5.80 20.96
C SER A 678 -6.38 5.66 20.80
N ASP A 679 -5.91 5.38 19.57
CA ASP A 679 -4.53 5.06 19.13
C ASP A 679 -3.90 6.39 18.78
N SER A 680 -2.82 6.76 19.45
CA SER A 680 -2.00 7.89 19.02
C SER A 680 -0.55 7.50 19.17
N ASP A 681 0.06 7.17 18.04
CA ASP A 681 1.48 6.94 17.90
C ASP A 681 2.19 8.25 17.50
N ASP A 682 2.27 9.22 18.43
CA ASP A 682 3.22 10.33 18.32
C ASP A 682 4.62 9.78 18.73
N ASP A 683 5.55 9.65 17.78
CA ASP A 683 6.98 9.45 18.07
C ASP A 683 7.69 10.81 18.02
N ASP A 684 8.24 11.21 19.18
CA ASP A 684 9.19 12.32 19.36
C ASP A 684 10.54 11.78 19.86
N THR A 685 11.62 12.37 19.38
CA THR A 685 12.99 12.07 19.84
C THR A 685 13.56 13.32 20.50
N GLY A 686 13.67 13.27 21.83
CA GLY A 686 14.29 14.32 22.63
C GLY A 686 14.77 13.80 23.97
N ALA A 687 15.76 12.90 23.99
CA ALA A 687 16.48 12.57 25.22
C ALA A 687 17.69 13.50 25.35
N GLY A 688 17.46 14.72 25.87
CA GLY A 688 18.50 15.54 26.46
C GLY A 688 18.93 14.92 27.78
N ALA A 689 20.24 14.70 27.93
CA ALA A 689 20.84 14.14 29.12
C ALA A 689 20.59 15.03 30.35
N HIS A 690 19.73 14.59 31.27
CA HIS A 690 19.76 15.01 32.67
C HIS A 690 19.58 13.79 33.56
N SER A 691 20.62 13.51 34.34
CA SER A 691 20.64 12.52 35.41
C SER A 691 19.63 12.89 36.50
N ALA A 692 18.59 12.08 36.67
CA ALA A 692 17.79 12.07 37.88
C ALA A 692 17.44 10.61 38.21
N GLU A 693 18.07 10.11 39.26
CA GLU A 693 17.78 8.81 39.88
C GLU A 693 16.36 8.80 40.45
N TRP A 694 15.52 7.85 40.02
CA TRP A 694 14.28 7.49 40.74
C TRP A 694 14.00 5.98 40.58
N PRO A 695 13.38 5.34 41.59
CA PRO A 695 13.72 3.98 42.01
C PRO A 695 12.97 2.87 41.27
N MET A 696 13.66 1.74 41.10
CA MET A 696 13.10 0.45 40.71
C MET A 696 11.94 0.06 41.63
N LEU A 697 10.75 -0.13 41.05
CA LEU A 697 9.71 -0.96 41.65
C LEU A 697 9.61 -2.24 40.82
N LEU A 698 10.30 -3.26 41.31
CA LEU A 698 10.15 -4.66 40.97
C LEU A 698 8.82 -5.18 41.53
N GLY A 699 8.13 -5.99 40.72
CA GLY A 699 6.96 -6.79 41.07
C GLY A 699 6.67 -7.74 39.93
#